data_AF-A0A946ZDA1-F1
#
_entry.id   AF-A0A946ZDA1-F1
#
_cell.length_a   1.000
_cell.length_b   1.000
_cell.length_c   1.000
_cell.angle_alpha   90.00
_cell.angle_beta   90.00
_cell.angle_gamma   90.00
#
_symmetry.space_group_name_H-M   'P 1'
#
loop_
_entity.id
_entity.type
_entity.pdbx_description
1 polymer ?
#
loop_
_entity_poly.entity_id
_entity_poly.type
_entity_poly.pdbx_seq_one_letter_code
_entity_poly.pdbx_strand_id
1 'polypeptide(L)'
;MKNSTKPTVALIALFFLSACATYDLQFDATPQPDTNPEAGVLHTFYLIGDAGNSPIGTQSSALKAMGDALKTSDKNTTVLFLGDNVYPDGLPKKNEEEREFAEHQLNVQTAIVKDIAGKAIFIPGNHDWYSEGPKGVKRQERYVEEILGNNSFLPEDGCPIRKVEINEAIELIVVDTEWYLTKWDKHPTINDDCEIRTRSRFFDEFESLIKKARGKTTIVALHNPMFTNGPHGGQYSFGQHMGPLPVLGTLKNIIRKTGGVSPQDLQNKRYDAFKDRIVTLAQENDKTIFVSGHEHSLQYLVENNIPQIISGAGSKVNPTRNVGSGKFSYGTQGYAKLLIYKDGSSKVQFFAAEEDAFVYQAAVLPADNIKIPTYDAPIPPTYTTSVYTKEETERSGFFKWFWGERYREVFSKEITVPTVKLDTMFGGLTPIRRGGGHQSNSLRLLNPEGKEYVMRAIRKNAVQYIQSVAFKEQFVRDEFTDTDTEDIVMDFFTASHPYAFLAIGELSDAVGIYHTNPELYYVPKQNAIGQYNDEYGDELYMIEERAADGHGDNYSFGYSDQLISTHDMIDKLRKDEDHIVDQKMYVRARLFDMLLGDWDRHFDQWRWAVFKENGKTIYRPVPRDRDQAFALMDDGFATGLATTLVPPIRLINSYEEELKSPKWMNLEPFPLDMAFMTQMDRKIWWDEAQYIQSQITDEVIEKAFSLLPEEVQDQYVDTIKKTLKGRRGNLTTIADEYFHIINKYGVITGTDKDDWFEIERMPKGQTKVSAFRIKGGEKADLLHERTYERSETKEIWLYGLDDKDYFLVKGKGSNLIKLRIIGGLNNDRYDIQNGNKVHVYDFKSKNNTLLTGKGRNHIRDDYDTNNYDYKRPKYNSNVLIPTFGGNPDDGLKFGLANTLTVNGFERNPFTSKHVFAANYFSST
;
A
#
# COMPACT_ATOMS: atom_id res chain seq x y z
N MET A 1 27.58 5.60 -63.38
CA MET A 1 26.99 5.68 -62.02
C MET A 1 26.73 4.28 -61.48
N LYS A 2 27.75 3.60 -60.98
CA LYS A 2 27.67 2.30 -60.29
C LYS A 2 28.77 2.33 -59.22
N ASN A 3 28.45 1.91 -57.99
CA ASN A 3 29.36 1.71 -56.84
C ASN A 3 29.62 2.86 -55.84
N SER A 4 28.62 3.69 -55.46
CA SER A 4 28.75 4.49 -54.21
C SER A 4 27.86 4.03 -53.05
N THR A 5 27.04 2.99 -53.22
CA THR A 5 26.13 2.49 -52.16
C THR A 5 26.79 1.47 -51.21
N LYS A 6 27.88 0.82 -51.60
CA LYS A 6 28.56 -0.19 -50.77
C LYS A 6 29.24 0.36 -49.50
N PRO A 7 29.98 1.48 -49.52
CA PRO A 7 30.62 1.98 -48.30
C PRO A 7 29.59 2.54 -47.32
N THR A 8 28.49 3.14 -47.79
CA THR A 8 27.43 3.66 -46.92
C THR A 8 26.62 2.54 -46.27
N VAL A 9 26.30 1.46 -47.01
CA VAL A 9 25.65 0.27 -46.44
C VAL A 9 26.59 -0.45 -45.45
N ALA A 10 27.89 -0.51 -45.74
CA ALA A 10 28.87 -1.06 -44.82
C ALA A 10 29.03 -0.20 -43.55
N LEU A 11 29.03 1.13 -43.66
CA LEU A 11 29.07 2.05 -42.52
C LEU A 11 27.79 1.98 -41.67
N ILE A 12 26.62 1.89 -42.31
CA ILE A 12 25.34 1.70 -41.63
C ILE A 12 25.30 0.31 -40.95
N ALA A 13 25.78 -0.74 -41.61
CA ALA A 13 25.90 -2.07 -41.02
C ALA A 13 26.90 -2.11 -39.84
N LEU A 14 28.03 -1.40 -39.95
CA LEU A 14 28.99 -1.21 -38.84
C LEU A 14 28.37 -0.43 -37.68
N PHE A 15 27.57 0.59 -37.96
CA PHE A 15 26.80 1.35 -36.96
C PHE A 15 25.75 0.48 -36.23
N PHE A 16 25.11 -0.44 -36.95
CA PHE A 16 24.18 -1.40 -36.36
C PHE A 16 24.89 -2.49 -35.56
N LEU A 17 26.13 -2.85 -35.92
CA LEU A 17 26.95 -3.82 -35.17
C LEU A 17 27.47 -3.26 -33.84
N SER A 18 27.81 -1.97 -33.77
CA SER A 18 28.21 -1.30 -32.51
C SER A 18 27.05 -1.01 -31.54
N ALA A 19 25.81 -1.32 -31.93
CA ALA A 19 24.61 -1.09 -31.12
C ALA A 19 24.05 -2.35 -30.43
N CYS A 20 24.67 -3.52 -30.62
CA CYS A 20 24.21 -4.78 -30.02
C CYS A 20 24.76 -4.96 -28.60
N ALA A 21 24.07 -5.76 -27.77
CA ALA A 21 24.60 -6.18 -26.47
C ALA A 21 25.82 -7.09 -26.65
N THR A 22 26.81 -7.00 -25.74
CA THR A 22 28.06 -7.78 -25.76
C THR A 22 28.32 -8.41 -24.38
N TYR A 23 29.22 -9.39 -24.34
CA TYR A 23 29.75 -9.95 -23.09
C TYR A 23 30.89 -9.11 -22.51
N ASP A 24 31.46 -8.20 -23.31
CA ASP A 24 32.60 -7.38 -22.92
C ASP A 24 32.25 -6.38 -21.82
N LEU A 25 33.28 -6.03 -21.03
CA LEU A 25 33.23 -5.01 -20.00
C LEU A 25 32.91 -3.64 -20.62
N GLN A 26 31.87 -3.00 -20.11
CA GLN A 26 31.41 -1.67 -20.52
C GLN A 26 31.21 -0.80 -19.28
N PHE A 27 31.69 0.44 -19.34
CA PHE A 27 31.48 1.44 -18.29
C PHE A 27 31.63 2.84 -18.87
N ASP A 28 31.04 3.83 -18.22
CA ASP A 28 31.29 5.23 -18.53
C ASP A 28 32.72 5.61 -18.06
N ALA A 29 33.56 6.20 -18.93
CA ALA A 29 34.88 6.73 -18.53
C ALA A 29 34.67 7.93 -17.59
N THR A 30 35.23 8.07 -16.37
CA THR A 30 36.33 7.37 -15.68
C THR A 30 35.85 7.09 -14.23
N PRO A 31 35.86 5.85 -13.73
CA PRO A 31 35.62 5.58 -12.32
C PRO A 31 36.80 6.08 -11.46
N GLN A 32 36.53 6.94 -10.49
CA GLN A 32 37.51 7.45 -9.51
C GLN A 32 36.88 7.56 -8.11
N PRO A 33 37.67 7.35 -7.05
CA PRO A 33 37.23 7.31 -5.65
C PRO A 33 36.87 8.74 -5.20
N ASP A 34 35.97 8.96 -4.24
CA ASP A 34 36.31 8.77 -2.84
C ASP A 34 35.04 8.76 -1.98
N THR A 35 34.59 7.58 -1.55
CA THR A 35 33.84 7.48 -0.29
C THR A 35 34.89 7.47 0.79
N ASN A 36 34.98 8.53 1.60
CA ASN A 36 36.02 8.76 2.58
C ASN A 36 36.39 7.47 3.34
N PRO A 37 37.48 6.76 2.98
CA PRO A 37 37.81 5.49 3.59
C PRO A 37 38.14 5.64 5.09
N GLU A 38 38.39 6.88 5.54
CA GLU A 38 38.56 7.23 6.95
C GLU A 38 37.27 7.08 7.77
N ALA A 39 36.08 7.14 7.14
CA ALA A 39 34.80 6.98 7.83
C ALA A 39 34.63 5.58 8.46
N GLY A 40 35.35 4.59 7.93
CA GLY A 40 35.26 3.20 8.37
C GLY A 40 33.98 2.51 7.87
N VAL A 41 34.11 1.23 7.50
CA VAL A 41 32.98 0.42 7.03
C VAL A 41 32.07 0.10 8.22
N LEU A 42 30.78 0.40 8.08
CA LEU A 42 29.75 0.04 9.03
C LEU A 42 29.24 -1.38 8.78
N HIS A 43 28.92 -1.70 7.52
CA HIS A 43 28.40 -3.01 7.12
C HIS A 43 28.79 -3.35 5.68
N THR A 44 28.96 -4.64 5.40
CA THR A 44 29.30 -5.15 4.06
C THR A 44 28.23 -6.12 3.58
N PHE A 45 27.74 -5.90 2.36
CA PHE A 45 26.87 -6.84 1.65
C PHE A 45 27.63 -7.52 0.52
N TYR A 46 27.62 -8.85 0.49
CA TYR A 46 28.02 -9.63 -0.68
C TYR A 46 26.76 -10.04 -1.44
N LEU A 47 26.72 -9.79 -2.74
CA LEU A 47 25.54 -9.94 -3.59
C LEU A 47 25.86 -10.96 -4.68
N ILE A 48 25.04 -12.00 -4.81
CA ILE A 48 25.13 -12.99 -5.88
C ILE A 48 23.75 -13.53 -6.21
N GLY A 49 23.38 -13.64 -7.47
CA GLY A 49 22.13 -14.24 -7.93
C GLY A 49 22.40 -15.29 -8.99
N ASP A 50 21.39 -16.13 -9.26
CA ASP A 50 21.42 -17.13 -10.33
C ASP A 50 22.63 -18.07 -10.20
N ALA A 51 22.93 -18.50 -8.97
CA ALA A 51 24.07 -19.37 -8.66
C ALA A 51 23.71 -20.87 -8.74
N GLY A 52 22.44 -21.20 -8.96
CA GLY A 52 21.90 -22.56 -8.98
C GLY A 52 22.15 -23.37 -10.25
N ASN A 53 23.31 -23.31 -10.91
CA ASN A 53 23.55 -24.08 -12.15
C ASN A 53 24.92 -24.77 -12.18
N SER A 54 25.38 -25.26 -11.04
CA SER A 54 26.63 -26.03 -10.92
C SER A 54 26.39 -27.52 -11.20
N PRO A 55 27.06 -28.15 -12.19
CA PRO A 55 27.04 -29.60 -12.40
C PRO A 55 27.43 -30.40 -11.17
N ILE A 56 26.87 -31.61 -11.00
CA ILE A 56 27.18 -32.51 -9.88
C ILE A 56 28.69 -32.65 -9.68
N GLY A 57 29.13 -32.43 -8.44
CA GLY A 57 30.54 -32.51 -8.04
C GLY A 57 31.39 -31.29 -8.40
N THR A 58 30.78 -30.21 -8.90
CA THR A 58 31.47 -28.96 -9.24
C THR A 58 30.86 -27.77 -8.50
N GLN A 59 31.48 -26.60 -8.64
CA GLN A 59 31.00 -25.33 -8.10
C GLN A 59 31.32 -24.26 -9.16
N SER A 60 30.43 -23.30 -9.37
CA SER A 60 30.68 -22.20 -10.30
C SER A 60 31.90 -21.37 -9.89
N SER A 61 32.56 -20.74 -10.86
CA SER A 61 33.73 -19.91 -10.58
C SER A 61 33.37 -18.72 -9.69
N ALA A 62 32.19 -18.12 -9.89
CA ALA A 62 31.72 -17.00 -9.06
C ALA A 62 31.50 -17.40 -7.60
N LEU A 63 30.88 -18.56 -7.34
CA LEU A 63 30.70 -19.06 -5.97
C LEU A 63 32.04 -19.36 -5.30
N LYS A 64 32.99 -19.93 -6.05
CA LYS A 64 34.35 -20.18 -5.55
C LYS A 64 35.05 -18.86 -5.19
N ALA A 65 35.08 -17.89 -6.09
CA ALA A 65 35.71 -16.58 -5.88
C ALA A 65 35.10 -15.83 -4.69
N MET A 66 33.77 -15.80 -4.58
CA MET A 66 33.08 -15.18 -3.45
C MET A 66 33.37 -15.93 -2.13
N GLY A 67 33.36 -17.27 -2.15
CA GLY A 67 33.70 -18.09 -0.99
C GLY A 67 35.12 -17.84 -0.48
N ASP A 68 36.08 -17.65 -1.38
CA ASP A 68 37.46 -17.26 -1.02
C ASP A 68 37.50 -15.87 -0.38
N ALA A 69 36.76 -14.89 -0.93
CA ALA A 69 36.67 -13.54 -0.37
C ALA A 69 35.93 -13.47 0.99
N LEU A 70 35.03 -14.41 1.27
CA LEU A 70 34.29 -14.48 2.54
C LEU A 70 35.13 -15.02 3.71
N LYS A 71 36.27 -15.66 3.46
CA LYS A 71 37.17 -16.17 4.52
C LYS A 71 37.70 -15.08 5.44
N THR A 72 37.72 -13.83 4.97
CA THR A 72 38.16 -12.65 5.75
C THR A 72 36.98 -11.78 6.19
N SER A 73 35.73 -12.27 6.08
CA SER A 73 34.55 -11.53 6.52
C SER A 73 34.45 -11.46 8.04
N ASP A 74 33.80 -10.42 8.53
CA ASP A 74 33.51 -10.23 9.95
C ASP A 74 32.00 -10.39 10.23
N LYS A 75 31.60 -10.15 11.48
CA LYS A 75 30.19 -10.24 11.91
C LYS A 75 29.28 -9.18 11.28
N ASN A 76 29.83 -8.09 10.73
CA ASN A 76 29.09 -7.00 10.08
C ASN A 76 29.00 -7.26 8.57
N THR A 77 28.83 -8.53 8.20
CA THR A 77 28.71 -8.99 6.82
C THR A 77 27.36 -9.67 6.63
N THR A 78 26.68 -9.35 5.53
CA THR A 78 25.49 -10.08 5.05
C THR A 78 25.72 -10.56 3.63
N VAL A 79 25.49 -11.83 3.36
CA VAL A 79 25.49 -12.41 2.01
C VAL A 79 24.04 -12.52 1.54
N LEU A 80 23.72 -11.93 0.40
CA LEU A 80 22.40 -12.01 -0.23
C LEU A 80 22.50 -12.88 -1.48
N PHE A 81 21.79 -14.01 -1.46
CA PHE A 81 21.54 -14.83 -2.65
C PHE A 81 20.25 -14.34 -3.31
N LEU A 82 20.37 -13.71 -4.47
CA LEU A 82 19.35 -12.87 -5.13
C LEU A 82 18.42 -13.65 -6.08
N GLY A 83 18.07 -14.88 -5.72
CA GLY A 83 17.11 -15.71 -6.46
C GLY A 83 17.72 -16.59 -7.53
N ASP A 84 16.88 -17.48 -8.05
CA ASP A 84 17.24 -18.59 -8.96
C ASP A 84 18.37 -19.43 -8.38
N ASN A 85 18.13 -19.86 -7.13
CA ASN A 85 19.07 -20.66 -6.37
C ASN A 85 19.07 -22.13 -6.84
N VAL A 86 18.03 -22.56 -7.57
CA VAL A 86 17.96 -23.89 -8.17
C VAL A 86 17.44 -23.85 -9.62
N TYR A 87 18.23 -24.38 -10.56
CA TYR A 87 17.83 -24.59 -11.96
C TYR A 87 17.62 -26.08 -12.31
N PRO A 88 16.78 -26.37 -13.33
CA PRO A 88 15.89 -25.43 -14.01
C PRO A 88 14.58 -25.18 -13.26
N ASP A 89 14.14 -26.09 -12.37
CA ASP A 89 12.76 -26.09 -11.89
C ASP A 89 12.66 -26.16 -10.36
N GLY A 90 13.43 -25.34 -9.65
CA GLY A 90 13.37 -25.23 -8.19
C GLY A 90 13.68 -26.54 -7.48
N LEU A 91 13.36 -26.62 -6.17
CA LEU A 91 13.62 -27.83 -5.38
C LEU A 91 12.44 -28.85 -5.46
N PRO A 92 12.59 -29.98 -6.19
CA PRO A 92 11.53 -30.99 -6.37
C PRO A 92 11.28 -31.83 -5.09
N LYS A 93 10.30 -32.74 -5.16
CA LYS A 93 10.02 -33.68 -4.06
C LYS A 93 11.17 -34.68 -3.89
N LYS A 94 11.27 -35.28 -2.70
CA LYS A 94 12.37 -36.21 -2.34
C LYS A 94 12.51 -37.43 -3.25
N ASN A 95 11.46 -37.81 -3.97
CA ASN A 95 11.39 -39.00 -4.81
C ASN A 95 11.44 -38.71 -6.32
N GLU A 96 11.68 -37.45 -6.72
CA GLU A 96 11.82 -37.04 -8.12
C GLU A 96 13.31 -37.09 -8.54
N GLU A 97 13.57 -37.37 -9.81
CA GLU A 97 14.91 -37.68 -10.34
C GLU A 97 15.88 -36.50 -10.19
N GLU A 98 15.38 -35.28 -10.36
CA GLU A 98 16.16 -34.04 -10.32
C GLU A 98 16.53 -33.60 -8.89
N ARG A 99 16.03 -34.29 -7.85
CA ARG A 99 16.22 -33.92 -6.45
C ARG A 99 17.69 -33.85 -6.05
N GLU A 100 18.48 -34.85 -6.40
CA GLU A 100 19.91 -34.89 -6.05
C GLU A 100 20.66 -33.71 -6.66
N PHE A 101 20.33 -33.35 -7.91
CA PHE A 101 20.93 -32.22 -8.59
C PHE A 101 20.54 -30.89 -7.95
N ALA A 102 19.27 -30.71 -7.62
CA ALA A 102 18.77 -29.52 -6.93
C ALA A 102 19.41 -29.35 -5.53
N GLU A 103 19.51 -30.43 -4.75
CA GLU A 103 20.20 -30.41 -3.45
C GLU A 103 21.68 -30.07 -3.62
N HIS A 104 22.37 -30.63 -4.61
CA HIS A 104 23.76 -30.29 -4.91
C HIS A 104 23.95 -28.79 -5.13
N GLN A 105 23.08 -28.16 -5.92
CA GLN A 105 23.14 -26.72 -6.21
C GLN A 105 22.96 -25.88 -4.94
N LEU A 106 22.04 -26.24 -4.05
CA LEU A 106 21.89 -25.57 -2.76
C LEU A 106 23.10 -25.82 -1.85
N ASN A 107 23.62 -27.05 -1.81
CA ASN A 107 24.75 -27.43 -0.97
C ASN A 107 26.02 -26.64 -1.32
N VAL A 108 26.31 -26.40 -2.60
CA VAL A 108 27.49 -25.62 -2.99
C VAL A 108 27.37 -24.13 -2.66
N GLN A 109 26.14 -23.61 -2.59
CA GLN A 109 25.85 -22.23 -2.17
C GLN A 109 25.91 -22.09 -0.65
N THR A 110 25.28 -23.00 0.09
CA THR A 110 25.30 -22.95 1.57
C THR A 110 26.69 -23.27 2.12
N ALA A 111 27.48 -24.10 1.45
CA ALA A 111 28.83 -24.45 1.88
C ALA A 111 29.79 -23.25 2.00
N ILE A 112 29.62 -22.20 1.18
CA ILE A 112 30.50 -21.01 1.23
C ILE A 112 30.10 -20.01 2.32
N VAL A 113 28.92 -20.17 2.94
CA VAL A 113 28.40 -19.25 3.94
C VAL A 113 28.14 -19.90 5.32
N LYS A 114 28.08 -21.22 5.42
CA LYS A 114 27.71 -21.91 6.67
C LYS A 114 28.57 -21.57 7.89
N ASP A 115 29.84 -21.24 7.68
CA ASP A 115 30.84 -20.99 8.74
C ASP A 115 31.28 -19.51 8.80
N ILE A 116 30.57 -18.60 8.12
CA ILE A 116 30.92 -17.17 8.17
C ILE A 116 30.49 -16.55 9.49
N ALA A 117 31.20 -15.51 9.93
CA ALA A 117 30.82 -14.77 11.14
C ALA A 117 29.56 -13.90 10.95
N GLY A 118 29.25 -13.55 9.70
CA GLY A 118 28.10 -12.76 9.29
C GLY A 118 26.81 -13.58 9.13
N LYS A 119 25.86 -13.06 8.35
CA LYS A 119 24.59 -13.72 8.03
C LYS A 119 24.49 -14.01 6.53
N ALA A 120 23.75 -15.04 6.17
CA ALA A 120 23.37 -15.31 4.78
C ALA A 120 21.85 -15.36 4.65
N ILE A 121 21.33 -14.72 3.60
CA ILE A 121 19.90 -14.65 3.30
C ILE A 121 19.72 -15.02 1.83
N PHE A 122 18.89 -16.02 1.58
CA PHE A 122 18.44 -16.44 0.26
C PHE A 122 17.08 -15.82 -0.02
N ILE A 123 16.86 -15.37 -1.25
CA ILE A 123 15.55 -14.94 -1.74
C ILE A 123 15.13 -15.85 -2.90
N PRO A 124 13.84 -16.10 -3.13
CA PRO A 124 13.39 -16.87 -4.28
C PRO A 124 13.46 -16.05 -5.58
N GLY A 125 13.80 -16.73 -6.68
CA GLY A 125 13.62 -16.25 -8.06
C GLY A 125 12.55 -17.04 -8.80
N ASN A 126 12.32 -16.70 -10.07
CA ASN A 126 11.25 -17.35 -10.84
C ASN A 126 11.49 -18.85 -11.06
N HIS A 127 12.73 -19.30 -11.21
CA HIS A 127 13.05 -20.73 -11.34
C HIS A 127 12.78 -21.51 -10.05
N ASP A 128 12.97 -20.89 -8.88
CA ASP A 128 12.67 -21.52 -7.58
C ASP A 128 11.17 -21.81 -7.43
N TRP A 129 10.32 -20.99 -8.08
CA TRP A 129 8.86 -21.16 -8.13
C TRP A 129 8.38 -22.24 -9.11
N TYR A 130 9.20 -22.71 -10.04
CA TYR A 130 8.75 -23.67 -11.06
C TYR A 130 8.45 -25.07 -10.48
N SER A 131 8.95 -25.35 -9.26
CA SER A 131 8.67 -26.57 -8.51
C SER A 131 7.31 -26.55 -7.77
N GLU A 132 6.20 -26.46 -8.49
CA GLU A 132 4.84 -26.39 -7.90
C GLU A 132 4.53 -25.08 -7.15
N GLY A 133 5.18 -23.97 -7.51
CA GLY A 133 4.93 -22.65 -6.94
C GLY A 133 5.33 -22.55 -5.46
N PRO A 134 4.47 -22.00 -4.58
CA PRO A 134 4.80 -21.77 -3.17
C PRO A 134 5.24 -23.03 -2.42
N LYS A 135 4.75 -24.21 -2.82
CA LYS A 135 5.15 -25.48 -2.21
C LYS A 135 6.61 -25.80 -2.46
N GLY A 136 7.13 -25.49 -3.64
CA GLY A 136 8.54 -25.63 -4.00
C GLY A 136 9.42 -24.68 -3.22
N VAL A 137 9.01 -23.41 -3.18
CA VAL A 137 9.68 -22.37 -2.40
C VAL A 137 9.79 -22.77 -0.93
N LYS A 138 8.70 -23.21 -0.30
CA LYS A 138 8.70 -23.73 1.09
C LYS A 138 9.58 -24.97 1.30
N ARG A 139 9.73 -25.82 0.28
CA ARG A 139 10.68 -26.95 0.37
C ARG A 139 12.11 -26.44 0.38
N GLN A 140 12.40 -25.45 -0.46
CA GLN A 140 13.73 -24.85 -0.59
C GLN A 140 14.12 -24.05 0.64
N GLU A 141 13.21 -23.23 1.16
CA GLU A 141 13.30 -22.55 2.44
C GLU A 141 13.73 -23.51 3.56
N ARG A 142 12.92 -24.54 3.83
CA ARG A 142 13.25 -25.54 4.87
C ARG A 142 14.61 -26.19 4.65
N TYR A 143 14.97 -26.51 3.41
CA TYR A 143 16.27 -27.13 3.12
C TYR A 143 17.45 -26.20 3.43
N VAL A 144 17.32 -24.91 3.09
CA VAL A 144 18.35 -23.90 3.38
C VAL A 144 18.43 -23.63 4.89
N GLU A 145 17.28 -23.51 5.57
CA GLU A 145 17.21 -23.29 7.01
C GLU A 145 17.71 -24.47 7.84
N GLU A 146 17.51 -25.71 7.38
CA GLU A 146 18.12 -26.90 8.00
C GLU A 146 19.65 -26.83 8.03
N ILE A 147 20.28 -26.12 7.09
CA ILE A 147 21.74 -25.98 6.98
C ILE A 147 22.25 -24.71 7.69
N LEU A 148 21.56 -23.58 7.51
CA LEU A 148 22.03 -22.25 7.93
C LEU A 148 21.29 -21.67 9.14
N GLY A 149 20.21 -22.33 9.59
CA GLY A 149 19.32 -21.84 10.64
C GLY A 149 18.17 -20.97 10.11
N ASN A 150 17.20 -20.70 10.99
CA ASN A 150 16.00 -19.93 10.66
C ASN A 150 16.32 -18.50 10.17
N ASN A 151 15.43 -17.92 9.36
CA ASN A 151 15.58 -16.61 8.71
C ASN A 151 16.73 -16.54 7.70
N SER A 152 17.22 -17.68 7.20
CA SER A 152 18.24 -17.74 6.14
C SER A 152 17.64 -17.82 4.74
N PHE A 153 16.33 -18.00 4.61
CA PHE A 153 15.58 -17.91 3.36
C PHE A 153 14.37 -17.01 3.56
N LEU A 154 14.26 -15.91 2.81
CA LEU A 154 13.25 -14.88 3.01
C LEU A 154 12.63 -14.43 1.66
N PRO A 155 11.35 -14.03 1.64
CA PRO A 155 10.41 -14.08 2.77
C PRO A 155 10.02 -15.54 3.10
N GLU A 156 9.70 -15.78 4.37
CA GLU A 156 9.25 -17.11 4.84
C GLU A 156 7.86 -17.45 4.27
N ASP A 157 7.55 -18.74 4.24
CA ASP A 157 6.24 -19.28 3.86
C ASP A 157 5.76 -18.92 2.44
N GLY A 158 6.67 -18.53 1.55
CA GLY A 158 6.32 -18.09 0.19
C GLY A 158 5.50 -16.78 0.18
N CYS A 159 5.62 -15.98 1.24
CA CYS A 159 4.96 -14.69 1.37
C CYS A 159 5.69 -13.59 0.58
N PRO A 160 5.02 -12.45 0.30
CA PRO A 160 5.55 -11.50 -0.68
C PRO A 160 6.69 -10.61 -0.20
N ILE A 161 6.78 -10.35 1.10
CA ILE A 161 7.66 -9.29 1.62
C ILE A 161 8.09 -9.58 3.06
N ARG A 162 9.34 -9.23 3.38
CA ARG A 162 9.86 -9.26 4.75
C ARG A 162 10.81 -8.10 5.00
N LYS A 163 10.62 -7.42 6.14
CA LYS A 163 11.60 -6.48 6.69
C LYS A 163 12.62 -7.22 7.57
N VAL A 164 13.90 -6.90 7.40
CA VAL A 164 15.01 -7.33 8.24
C VAL A 164 15.76 -6.09 8.72
N GLU A 165 15.86 -5.94 10.04
CA GLU A 165 16.72 -4.90 10.63
C GLU A 165 18.16 -5.41 10.63
N ILE A 166 19.05 -4.72 9.91
CA ILE A 166 20.47 -5.07 9.85
C ILE A 166 21.19 -4.44 11.05
N ASN A 167 20.95 -3.14 11.27
CA ASN A 167 21.32 -2.38 12.46
C ASN A 167 20.50 -1.08 12.51
N GLU A 168 20.79 -0.20 13.47
CA GLU A 168 20.04 1.06 13.65
C GLU A 168 20.04 1.98 12.41
N ALA A 169 21.08 1.92 11.57
CA ALA A 169 21.26 2.76 10.39
C ALA A 169 20.88 2.09 9.05
N ILE A 170 20.67 0.77 9.03
CA ILE A 170 20.47 -0.01 7.80
C ILE A 170 19.24 -0.92 7.93
N GLU A 171 18.34 -0.80 6.96
CA GLU A 171 17.14 -1.64 6.84
C GLU A 171 17.20 -2.45 5.53
N LEU A 172 16.84 -3.73 5.59
CA LEU A 172 16.71 -4.60 4.42
C LEU A 172 15.24 -4.95 4.24
N ILE A 173 14.72 -4.72 3.04
CA ILE A 173 13.37 -5.15 2.62
C ILE A 173 13.55 -6.21 1.54
N VAL A 174 13.16 -7.44 1.84
CA VAL A 174 13.18 -8.56 0.90
C VAL A 174 11.83 -8.68 0.23
N VAL A 175 11.80 -8.75 -1.10
CA VAL A 175 10.58 -8.86 -1.90
C VAL A 175 10.64 -10.08 -2.81
N ASP A 176 9.64 -10.95 -2.70
CA ASP A 176 9.40 -12.01 -3.70
C ASP A 176 8.66 -11.42 -4.90
N THR A 177 9.40 -11.17 -5.98
CA THR A 177 8.86 -10.59 -7.20
C THR A 177 7.96 -11.58 -7.94
N GLU A 178 8.26 -12.88 -7.91
CA GLU A 178 7.48 -13.89 -8.62
C GLU A 178 6.10 -14.08 -7.98
N TRP A 179 5.97 -13.90 -6.65
CA TRP A 179 4.68 -13.81 -5.98
C TRP A 179 3.76 -12.79 -6.65
N TYR A 180 4.27 -11.61 -7.00
CA TYR A 180 3.47 -10.58 -7.66
C TYR A 180 3.19 -10.93 -9.13
N LEU A 181 4.21 -11.43 -9.85
CA LEU A 181 4.17 -11.65 -11.29
C LEU A 181 3.36 -12.88 -11.70
N THR A 182 3.33 -13.93 -10.88
CA THR A 182 2.67 -15.19 -11.21
C THR A 182 1.15 -15.08 -11.34
N LYS A 183 0.53 -16.06 -11.99
CA LYS A 183 -0.94 -16.15 -12.12
C LYS A 183 -1.50 -16.90 -10.92
N TRP A 184 -2.08 -16.17 -9.97
CA TRP A 184 -2.64 -16.72 -8.72
C TRP A 184 -3.73 -17.76 -8.94
N ASP A 185 -4.48 -17.68 -10.04
CA ASP A 185 -5.45 -18.71 -10.43
C ASP A 185 -4.83 -20.11 -10.61
N LYS A 186 -3.51 -20.20 -10.84
CA LYS A 186 -2.78 -21.48 -10.90
C LYS A 186 -2.28 -21.96 -9.54
N HIS A 187 -2.31 -21.10 -8.53
CA HIS A 187 -1.85 -21.35 -7.17
C HIS A 187 -2.91 -20.88 -6.15
N PRO A 188 -4.07 -21.55 -6.06
CA PRO A 188 -5.17 -21.17 -5.16
C PRO A 188 -4.73 -20.82 -3.74
N THR A 189 -3.81 -21.60 -3.16
CA THR A 189 -3.30 -21.47 -1.79
C THR A 189 -2.05 -20.61 -1.68
N ILE A 190 -1.80 -19.71 -2.63
CA ILE A 190 -0.58 -18.90 -2.65
C ILE A 190 -0.41 -18.05 -1.40
N ASN A 191 -1.52 -17.64 -0.77
CA ASN A 191 -1.53 -16.76 0.40
C ASN A 191 -2.19 -17.38 1.64
N ASP A 192 -2.27 -18.71 1.72
CA ASP A 192 -2.84 -19.44 2.88
C ASP A 192 -2.18 -18.98 4.18
N ASP A 193 -0.85 -19.05 4.19
CA ASP A 193 0.00 -18.76 5.36
C ASP A 193 0.44 -17.28 5.43
N CYS A 194 -0.12 -16.39 4.59
CA CYS A 194 0.32 -15.00 4.48
C CYS A 194 -0.74 -14.01 4.97
N GLU A 195 -0.31 -13.00 5.72
CA GLU A 195 -1.15 -11.85 6.10
C GLU A 195 -1.59 -11.06 4.85
N ILE A 196 -0.69 -10.92 3.87
CA ILE A 196 -0.94 -10.19 2.63
C ILE A 196 -1.58 -11.11 1.59
N ARG A 197 -2.87 -10.89 1.32
CA ARG A 197 -3.68 -11.72 0.42
C ARG A 197 -4.10 -11.02 -0.88
N THR A 198 -3.72 -9.75 -1.07
CA THR A 198 -3.99 -8.97 -2.28
C THR A 198 -2.77 -8.16 -2.71
N ARG A 199 -2.63 -7.92 -4.02
CA ARG A 199 -1.56 -7.07 -4.58
C ARG A 199 -1.62 -5.62 -4.07
N SER A 200 -2.83 -5.10 -3.78
CA SER A 200 -2.97 -3.77 -3.18
C SER A 200 -2.38 -3.72 -1.77
N ARG A 201 -2.66 -4.74 -0.94
CA ARG A 201 -2.12 -4.79 0.43
C ARG A 201 -0.60 -4.91 0.45
N PHE A 202 0.00 -5.58 -0.55
CA PHE A 202 1.44 -5.60 -0.74
C PHE A 202 2.02 -4.18 -0.92
N PHE A 203 1.43 -3.35 -1.78
CA PHE A 203 1.89 -1.98 -1.95
C PHE A 203 1.68 -1.13 -0.70
N ASP A 204 0.55 -1.30 0.00
CA ASP A 204 0.29 -0.61 1.27
C ASP A 204 1.38 -0.97 2.32
N GLU A 205 1.82 -2.23 2.35
CA GLU A 205 2.91 -2.68 3.24
C GLU A 205 4.28 -2.14 2.81
N PHE A 206 4.62 -2.24 1.52
CA PHE A 206 5.89 -1.72 0.99
C PHE A 206 6.03 -0.22 1.25
N GLU A 207 4.98 0.57 0.98
CA GLU A 207 4.94 2.00 1.28
C GLU A 207 5.17 2.27 2.79
N SER A 208 4.51 1.50 3.65
CA SER A 208 4.66 1.59 5.10
C SER A 208 6.10 1.32 5.55
N LEU A 209 6.75 0.30 4.99
CA LEU A 209 8.14 -0.05 5.31
C LEU A 209 9.11 1.04 4.84
N ILE A 210 8.99 1.52 3.59
CA ILE A 210 9.84 2.60 3.08
C ILE A 210 9.69 3.87 3.94
N LYS A 211 8.46 4.28 4.28
CA LYS A 211 8.22 5.44 5.14
C LYS A 211 8.83 5.27 6.53
N LYS A 212 8.76 4.07 7.09
CA LYS A 212 9.34 3.75 8.42
C LYS A 212 10.87 3.78 8.42
N ALA A 213 11.49 3.54 7.27
CA ALA A 213 12.94 3.47 7.07
C ALA A 213 13.57 4.82 6.63
N ARG A 214 12.79 5.90 6.48
CA ARG A 214 13.29 7.24 6.12
C ARG A 214 14.46 7.67 6.99
N GLY A 215 15.56 8.09 6.36
CA GLY A 215 16.81 8.48 7.00
C GLY A 215 17.80 7.33 7.22
N LYS A 216 17.36 6.07 7.09
CA LYS A 216 18.23 4.88 7.08
C LYS A 216 18.60 4.52 5.65
N THR A 217 19.77 3.91 5.48
CA THR A 217 20.11 3.26 4.21
C THR A 217 19.22 2.02 4.06
N THR A 218 18.34 2.04 3.06
CA THR A 218 17.36 0.97 2.83
C THR A 218 17.76 0.16 1.62
N ILE A 219 18.10 -1.10 1.82
CA ILE A 219 18.36 -2.04 0.73
C ILE A 219 17.06 -2.77 0.42
N VAL A 220 16.60 -2.72 -0.82
CA VAL A 220 15.47 -3.51 -1.29
C VAL A 220 16.02 -4.64 -2.17
N ALA A 221 16.00 -5.87 -1.63
CA ALA A 221 16.47 -7.06 -2.32
C ALA A 221 15.30 -7.77 -3.01
N LEU A 222 15.41 -7.94 -4.32
CA LEU A 222 14.38 -8.49 -5.17
C LEU A 222 15.01 -9.28 -6.32
N HIS A 223 14.38 -10.36 -6.79
CA HIS A 223 14.99 -11.15 -7.85
C HIS A 223 14.96 -10.42 -9.20
N ASN A 224 13.78 -9.97 -9.64
CA ASN A 224 13.61 -9.30 -10.94
C ASN A 224 13.95 -7.78 -10.85
N PRO A 225 14.95 -7.26 -11.61
CA PRO A 225 15.46 -5.88 -11.50
C PRO A 225 14.47 -4.79 -11.94
N MET A 226 14.41 -3.66 -11.20
CA MET A 226 13.56 -2.52 -11.61
C MET A 226 14.10 -1.82 -12.87
N PHE A 227 15.42 -1.79 -13.01
CA PHE A 227 16.10 -1.24 -14.19
C PHE A 227 17.12 -2.26 -14.69
N THR A 228 17.15 -2.56 -15.98
CA THR A 228 18.16 -3.46 -16.56
C THR A 228 18.40 -3.15 -18.03
N ASN A 229 19.65 -3.32 -18.45
CA ASN A 229 20.05 -3.32 -19.86
C ASN A 229 20.47 -4.71 -20.37
N GLY A 230 19.94 -5.77 -19.76
CA GLY A 230 20.09 -7.16 -20.23
C GLY A 230 18.95 -7.60 -21.17
N PRO A 231 18.91 -8.90 -21.52
CA PRO A 231 17.86 -9.45 -22.37
C PRO A 231 16.44 -9.30 -21.84
N HIS A 232 16.21 -9.33 -20.53
CA HIS A 232 14.89 -9.10 -19.94
C HIS A 232 14.48 -7.61 -19.98
N GLY A 233 15.48 -6.72 -20.09
CA GLY A 233 15.32 -5.31 -20.48
C GLY A 233 15.18 -5.06 -21.99
N GLY A 234 15.21 -6.10 -22.83
CA GLY A 234 15.07 -5.99 -24.27
C GLY A 234 16.33 -5.55 -25.02
N GLN A 235 17.51 -5.87 -24.47
CA GLN A 235 18.81 -5.70 -25.13
C GLN A 235 19.36 -7.07 -25.57
N TYR A 236 19.71 -7.21 -26.84
CA TYR A 236 20.09 -8.49 -27.43
C TYR A 236 21.42 -8.39 -28.18
N SER A 237 22.19 -9.48 -28.19
CA SER A 237 23.41 -9.58 -28.98
C SER A 237 23.13 -9.83 -30.45
N PHE A 238 24.14 -9.59 -31.29
CA PHE A 238 24.06 -9.92 -32.72
C PHE A 238 23.71 -11.40 -32.94
N GLY A 239 24.29 -12.32 -32.16
CA GLY A 239 23.99 -13.75 -32.23
C GLY A 239 22.51 -14.05 -31.95
N GLN A 240 21.92 -13.39 -30.96
CA GLN A 240 20.49 -13.52 -30.66
C GLN A 240 19.58 -12.97 -31.76
N HIS A 241 20.03 -11.98 -32.53
CA HIS A 241 19.31 -11.51 -33.73
C HIS A 241 19.40 -12.47 -34.92
N MET A 242 20.44 -13.31 -34.96
CA MET A 242 20.67 -14.28 -36.03
C MET A 242 20.02 -15.65 -35.80
N GLY A 243 19.62 -15.98 -34.57
CA GLY A 243 18.95 -17.24 -34.23
C GLY A 243 17.43 -17.11 -34.02
N PRO A 244 16.58 -18.05 -34.47
CA PRO A 244 16.90 -19.31 -35.17
C PRO A 244 17.29 -19.13 -36.65
N LEU A 245 16.90 -18.00 -37.28
CA LEU A 245 17.37 -17.56 -38.60
C LEU A 245 17.48 -16.03 -38.59
N PRO A 246 18.34 -15.43 -39.44
CA PRO A 246 18.35 -13.99 -39.65
C PRO A 246 16.94 -13.48 -40.01
N VAL A 247 16.60 -12.26 -39.61
CA VAL A 247 15.24 -11.67 -39.70
C VAL A 247 14.23 -12.31 -38.75
N LEU A 248 14.11 -13.63 -38.66
CA LEU A 248 13.20 -14.30 -37.71
C LEU A 248 13.65 -14.13 -36.27
N GLY A 249 14.96 -14.20 -35.99
CA GLY A 249 15.53 -13.89 -34.69
C GLY A 249 15.28 -12.43 -34.29
N THR A 250 15.50 -11.50 -35.21
CA THR A 250 15.14 -10.09 -35.03
C THR A 250 13.65 -9.90 -34.78
N LEU A 251 12.77 -10.56 -35.54
CA LEU A 251 11.33 -10.48 -35.35
C LEU A 251 10.92 -11.05 -33.98
N LYS A 252 11.49 -12.19 -33.56
CA LYS A 252 11.31 -12.76 -32.21
C LYS A 252 11.71 -11.76 -31.12
N ASN A 253 12.87 -11.13 -31.25
CA ASN A 253 13.38 -10.18 -30.26
C ASN A 253 12.55 -8.88 -30.24
N ILE A 254 12.08 -8.40 -31.39
CA ILE A 254 11.16 -7.27 -31.48
C ILE A 254 9.83 -7.63 -30.82
N ILE A 255 9.22 -8.78 -31.14
CA ILE A 255 7.97 -9.23 -30.53
C ILE A 255 8.12 -9.37 -29.02
N ARG A 256 9.23 -9.93 -28.52
CA ARG A 256 9.50 -10.02 -27.09
C ARG A 256 9.60 -8.62 -26.45
N LYS A 257 10.38 -7.73 -27.06
CA LYS A 257 10.60 -6.35 -26.59
C LYS A 257 9.35 -5.47 -26.64
N THR A 258 8.48 -5.60 -27.63
CA THR A 258 7.28 -4.74 -27.77
C THR A 258 6.00 -5.39 -27.26
N GLY A 259 5.98 -6.73 -27.15
CA GLY A 259 4.78 -7.51 -26.88
C GLY A 259 4.60 -7.93 -25.43
N GLY A 260 5.62 -7.77 -24.57
CA GLY A 260 5.54 -8.13 -23.14
C GLY A 260 5.11 -9.58 -22.90
N VAL A 261 5.51 -10.48 -23.80
CA VAL A 261 4.97 -11.85 -23.90
C VAL A 261 5.34 -12.70 -22.70
N SER A 262 6.53 -12.50 -22.14
CA SER A 262 6.97 -13.16 -20.92
C SER A 262 6.60 -12.33 -19.69
N PRO A 263 6.01 -12.91 -18.63
CA PRO A 263 5.88 -12.25 -17.33
C PRO A 263 7.22 -11.79 -16.72
N GLN A 264 8.33 -12.39 -17.18
CA GLN A 264 9.70 -12.13 -16.72
C GLN A 264 10.39 -10.99 -17.49
N ASP A 265 9.74 -10.36 -18.46
CA ASP A 265 10.31 -9.23 -19.21
C ASP A 265 9.70 -7.91 -18.73
N LEU A 266 10.52 -6.85 -18.64
CA LEU A 266 10.09 -5.55 -18.13
C LEU A 266 8.88 -4.96 -18.88
N GLN A 267 8.69 -5.32 -20.16
CA GLN A 267 7.59 -4.82 -20.98
C GLN A 267 6.26 -5.54 -20.74
N ASN A 268 6.23 -6.54 -19.86
CA ASN A 268 4.99 -7.17 -19.45
C ASN A 268 4.15 -6.20 -18.62
N LYS A 269 2.87 -6.03 -18.97
CA LYS A 269 1.95 -5.12 -18.28
C LYS A 269 1.92 -5.28 -16.75
N ARG A 270 2.04 -6.51 -16.23
CA ARG A 270 2.01 -6.75 -14.78
C ARG A 270 3.35 -6.38 -14.14
N TYR A 271 4.45 -6.70 -14.81
CA TYR A 271 5.78 -6.33 -14.32
C TYR A 271 6.00 -4.82 -14.39
N ASP A 272 5.60 -4.18 -15.48
CA ASP A 272 5.66 -2.73 -15.65
C ASP A 272 4.89 -2.01 -14.53
N ALA A 273 3.64 -2.41 -14.28
CA ALA A 273 2.84 -1.86 -13.17
C ALA A 273 3.45 -2.12 -11.78
N PHE A 274 4.12 -3.26 -11.58
CA PHE A 274 4.86 -3.54 -10.35
C PHE A 274 6.05 -2.59 -10.19
N LYS A 275 6.89 -2.52 -11.22
CA LYS A 275 8.10 -1.71 -11.28
C LYS A 275 7.77 -0.24 -11.06
N ASP A 276 6.84 0.32 -11.83
CA ASP A 276 6.48 1.74 -11.75
C ASP A 276 6.00 2.10 -10.33
N ARG A 277 5.20 1.24 -9.71
CA ARG A 277 4.70 1.46 -8.35
C ARG A 277 5.80 1.30 -7.29
N ILE A 278 6.65 0.27 -7.37
CA ILE A 278 7.76 0.05 -6.42
C ILE A 278 8.80 1.18 -6.52
N VAL A 279 9.19 1.55 -7.73
CA VAL A 279 10.13 2.66 -7.99
C VAL A 279 9.57 3.97 -7.44
N THR A 280 8.29 4.27 -7.67
CA THR A 280 7.65 5.49 -7.13
C THR A 280 7.64 5.48 -5.61
N LEU A 281 7.25 4.37 -4.99
CA LEU A 281 7.20 4.27 -3.52
C LEU A 281 8.59 4.31 -2.87
N ALA A 282 9.61 3.73 -3.51
CA ALA A 282 10.99 3.72 -3.01
C ALA A 282 11.60 5.13 -2.90
N GLN A 283 11.16 6.08 -3.74
CA GLN A 283 11.64 7.47 -3.71
C GLN A 283 11.15 8.26 -2.47
N GLU A 284 10.22 7.71 -1.69
CA GLU A 284 9.84 8.27 -0.39
C GLU A 284 10.96 8.16 0.67
N ASN A 285 12.00 7.35 0.39
CA ASN A 285 13.26 7.34 1.12
C ASN A 285 14.42 7.53 0.14
N ASP A 286 15.05 8.68 0.26
CA ASP A 286 16.18 9.20 -0.52
C ASP A 286 17.48 8.37 -0.37
N LYS A 287 17.51 7.39 0.55
CA LYS A 287 18.63 6.45 0.77
C LYS A 287 18.28 5.01 0.40
N THR A 288 17.41 4.81 -0.60
CA THR A 288 17.01 3.47 -1.09
C THR A 288 17.94 2.95 -2.19
N ILE A 289 18.35 1.68 -2.10
CA ILE A 289 19.18 0.97 -3.09
C ILE A 289 18.49 -0.33 -3.48
N PHE A 290 18.28 -0.57 -4.78
CA PHE A 290 17.80 -1.86 -5.27
C PHE A 290 18.96 -2.82 -5.54
N VAL A 291 18.82 -4.08 -5.13
CA VAL A 291 19.78 -5.16 -5.45
C VAL A 291 19.03 -6.35 -6.05
N SER A 292 19.56 -6.94 -7.12
CA SER A 292 18.88 -8.02 -7.85
C SER A 292 19.77 -9.06 -8.54
N GLY A 293 19.16 -10.20 -8.90
CA GLY A 293 19.70 -11.21 -9.80
C GLY A 293 19.04 -11.13 -11.17
N HIS A 294 18.49 -12.27 -11.63
CA HIS A 294 17.63 -12.51 -12.81
C HIS A 294 18.31 -12.28 -14.16
N GLU A 295 18.99 -11.16 -14.30
CA GLU A 295 19.81 -10.85 -15.45
C GLU A 295 21.19 -11.47 -15.26
N HIS A 296 21.56 -12.38 -16.16
CA HIS A 296 22.83 -13.13 -16.10
C HIS A 296 24.05 -12.27 -16.45
N SER A 297 24.23 -11.16 -15.74
CA SER A 297 25.28 -10.17 -15.94
C SER A 297 25.50 -9.37 -14.65
N LEU A 298 26.62 -8.65 -14.59
CA LEU A 298 26.89 -7.66 -13.56
C LEU A 298 26.53 -6.28 -14.11
N GLN A 299 25.71 -5.50 -13.40
CA GLN A 299 25.35 -4.14 -13.84
C GLN A 299 25.22 -3.17 -12.68
N TYR A 300 25.50 -1.90 -12.94
CA TYR A 300 25.17 -0.78 -12.08
C TYR A 300 24.44 0.30 -12.89
N LEU A 301 23.22 0.64 -12.47
CA LEU A 301 22.37 1.64 -13.10
C LEU A 301 21.93 2.65 -12.04
N VAL A 302 21.71 3.90 -12.45
CA VAL A 302 21.08 4.91 -11.61
C VAL A 302 19.99 5.58 -12.42
N GLU A 303 18.74 5.36 -12.03
CA GLU A 303 17.54 5.87 -12.71
C GLU A 303 16.56 6.41 -11.68
N ASN A 304 15.96 7.58 -11.96
CA ASN A 304 15.09 8.29 -11.02
C ASN A 304 15.72 8.47 -9.63
N ASN A 305 17.01 8.81 -9.59
CA ASN A 305 17.82 8.93 -8.37
C ASN A 305 17.93 7.67 -7.51
N ILE A 306 17.50 6.50 -8.00
CA ILE A 306 17.61 5.22 -7.30
C ILE A 306 18.74 4.39 -7.92
N PRO A 307 19.75 3.99 -7.13
CA PRO A 307 20.75 3.03 -7.56
C PRO A 307 20.18 1.61 -7.67
N GLN A 308 20.48 0.92 -8.77
CA GLN A 308 20.20 -0.50 -9.00
C GLN A 308 21.51 -1.25 -9.23
N ILE A 309 21.75 -2.25 -8.39
CA ILE A 309 22.90 -3.17 -8.51
C ILE A 309 22.37 -4.53 -8.94
N ILE A 310 22.81 -5.00 -10.11
CA ILE A 310 22.49 -6.33 -10.63
C ILE A 310 23.72 -7.22 -10.49
N SER A 311 23.55 -8.37 -9.83
CA SER A 311 24.61 -9.36 -9.64
C SER A 311 24.10 -10.78 -9.94
N GLY A 312 23.40 -10.97 -11.05
CA GLY A 312 22.77 -12.25 -11.44
C GLY A 312 23.66 -13.20 -12.24
N ALA A 313 24.98 -13.05 -12.20
CA ALA A 313 25.91 -13.87 -12.99
C ALA A 313 26.62 -14.96 -12.16
N GLY A 314 25.93 -15.54 -11.17
CA GLY A 314 26.53 -16.53 -10.26
C GLY A 314 26.90 -17.86 -10.92
N SER A 315 26.23 -18.24 -12.01
CA SER A 315 26.51 -19.50 -12.72
C SER A 315 26.24 -19.49 -14.23
N LYS A 316 25.59 -18.43 -14.73
CA LYS A 316 25.25 -18.20 -16.14
C LYS A 316 25.68 -16.80 -16.57
N VAL A 317 25.79 -16.59 -17.88
CA VAL A 317 26.12 -15.29 -18.48
C VAL A 317 25.24 -14.98 -19.68
N ASN A 318 24.87 -13.71 -19.82
CA ASN A 318 24.13 -13.14 -20.93
C ASN A 318 24.83 -11.86 -21.41
N PRO A 319 24.66 -11.51 -22.70
CA PRO A 319 25.16 -10.24 -23.21
C PRO A 319 24.36 -9.08 -22.63
N THR A 320 25.03 -7.97 -22.33
CA THR A 320 24.43 -6.75 -21.78
C THR A 320 24.96 -5.52 -22.52
N ARG A 321 24.33 -4.37 -22.33
CA ARG A 321 24.74 -3.11 -22.97
C ARG A 321 24.73 -1.97 -21.96
N ASN A 322 25.81 -1.19 -21.88
CA ASN A 322 25.79 0.00 -21.03
C ASN A 322 25.16 1.18 -21.80
N VAL A 323 23.89 1.49 -21.54
CA VAL A 323 23.14 2.59 -22.20
C VAL A 323 22.20 3.30 -21.23
N GLY A 324 21.82 4.53 -21.57
CA GLY A 324 20.85 5.30 -20.81
C GLY A 324 21.33 5.59 -19.40
N SER A 325 20.61 5.06 -18.40
CA SER A 325 20.91 5.14 -16.96
C SER A 325 22.06 4.22 -16.50
N GLY A 326 22.57 3.34 -17.37
CA GLY A 326 23.66 2.42 -17.06
C GLY A 326 25.00 3.13 -16.82
N LYS A 327 25.71 2.73 -15.77
CA LYS A 327 27.05 3.21 -15.40
C LYS A 327 28.14 2.16 -15.62
N PHE A 328 27.77 0.90 -15.46
CA PHE A 328 28.63 -0.26 -15.67
C PHE A 328 27.79 -1.47 -16.09
N SER A 329 28.31 -2.27 -17.01
CA SER A 329 27.77 -3.58 -17.33
C SER A 329 28.86 -4.55 -17.79
N TYR A 330 28.75 -5.81 -17.39
CA TYR A 330 29.69 -6.86 -17.80
C TYR A 330 28.99 -8.23 -17.86
N GLY A 331 29.02 -8.89 -19.02
CA GLY A 331 28.47 -10.22 -19.23
C GLY A 331 29.43 -11.35 -18.85
N THR A 332 29.93 -11.36 -17.61
CA THR A 332 30.85 -12.38 -17.09
C THR A 332 30.33 -12.99 -15.78
N GLN A 333 30.79 -14.18 -15.41
CA GLN A 333 30.50 -14.75 -14.09
C GLN A 333 31.18 -13.92 -13.01
N GLY A 334 30.48 -13.65 -11.91
CA GLY A 334 31.02 -12.83 -10.83
C GLY A 334 30.03 -12.51 -9.73
N TYR A 335 30.42 -11.57 -8.86
CA TYR A 335 29.61 -11.11 -7.74
C TYR A 335 29.86 -9.61 -7.46
N ALA A 336 29.00 -9.00 -6.64
CA ALA A 336 29.16 -7.61 -6.20
C ALA A 336 29.33 -7.52 -4.68
N LYS A 337 30.02 -6.46 -4.24
CA LYS A 337 30.22 -6.10 -2.83
C LYS A 337 29.74 -4.67 -2.62
N LEU A 338 28.72 -4.48 -1.79
CA LEU A 338 28.21 -3.16 -1.39
C LEU A 338 28.69 -2.85 0.03
N LEU A 339 29.48 -1.80 0.16
CA LEU A 339 30.01 -1.30 1.43
C LEU A 339 29.19 -0.09 1.87
N ILE A 340 28.69 -0.11 3.10
CA ILE A 340 28.05 1.04 3.74
C ILE A 340 28.98 1.55 4.82
N TYR A 341 29.27 2.84 4.82
CA TYR A 341 30.19 3.49 5.76
C TYR A 341 29.43 4.13 6.92
N LYS A 342 30.15 4.46 8.00
CA LYS A 342 29.55 5.06 9.21
C LYS A 342 29.00 6.47 9.01
N ASP A 343 29.46 7.17 7.97
CA ASP A 343 28.97 8.49 7.59
C ASP A 343 27.73 8.44 6.67
N GLY A 344 27.13 7.27 6.48
CA GLY A 344 25.96 7.07 5.63
C GLY A 344 26.26 6.91 4.14
N SER A 345 27.49 7.19 3.70
CA SER A 345 27.89 6.96 2.31
C SER A 345 27.98 5.47 1.99
N SER A 346 27.96 5.13 0.70
CA SER A 346 28.12 3.74 0.27
C SER A 346 28.83 3.61 -1.08
N LYS A 347 29.41 2.44 -1.31
CA LYS A 347 30.18 2.10 -2.52
C LYS A 347 29.89 0.67 -2.95
N VAL A 348 29.74 0.45 -4.25
CA VAL A 348 29.66 -0.90 -4.84
C VAL A 348 30.98 -1.23 -5.54
N GLN A 349 31.39 -2.49 -5.44
CA GLN A 349 32.54 -3.08 -6.14
C GLN A 349 32.08 -4.35 -6.85
N PHE A 350 32.53 -4.57 -8.08
CA PHE A 350 32.23 -5.76 -8.87
C PHE A 350 33.49 -6.59 -9.10
N PHE A 351 33.33 -7.91 -9.04
CA PHE A 351 34.41 -8.88 -9.18
C PHE A 351 34.06 -9.90 -10.25
N ALA A 352 34.96 -10.11 -11.20
CA ALA A 352 34.84 -11.15 -12.23
C ALA A 352 35.56 -12.43 -11.80
N ALA A 353 34.88 -13.56 -11.93
CA ALA A 353 35.32 -14.84 -11.38
C ALA A 353 36.46 -15.50 -12.17
N GLU A 354 36.52 -15.29 -13.50
CA GLU A 354 37.56 -15.91 -14.34
C GLU A 354 38.97 -15.35 -14.04
N GLU A 355 39.05 -14.15 -13.47
CA GLU A 355 40.31 -13.45 -13.19
C GLU A 355 40.56 -13.22 -11.67
N ASP A 356 39.60 -13.61 -10.81
CA ASP A 356 39.49 -13.14 -9.40
C ASP A 356 39.77 -11.63 -9.28
N ALA A 357 39.36 -10.90 -10.32
CA ALA A 357 39.77 -9.53 -10.53
C ALA A 357 38.64 -8.58 -10.13
N PHE A 358 39.02 -7.58 -9.37
CA PHE A 358 38.27 -6.35 -9.28
C PHE A 358 38.11 -5.74 -10.68
N VAL A 359 36.88 -5.50 -11.12
CA VAL A 359 36.61 -4.97 -12.48
C VAL A 359 36.02 -3.57 -12.48
N TYR A 360 35.30 -3.17 -11.42
CA TYR A 360 34.67 -1.86 -11.35
C TYR A 360 34.29 -1.46 -9.92
N GLN A 361 34.24 -0.16 -9.65
CA GLN A 361 33.60 0.40 -8.45
C GLN A 361 32.90 1.72 -8.76
N ALA A 362 31.87 2.03 -7.97
CA ALA A 362 31.21 3.33 -7.98
C ALA A 362 30.70 3.70 -6.58
N ALA A 363 30.67 5.00 -6.29
CA ALA A 363 29.89 5.52 -5.18
C ALA A 363 28.39 5.30 -5.46
N VAL A 364 27.65 4.95 -4.40
CA VAL A 364 26.22 4.60 -4.48
C VAL A 364 25.38 5.67 -3.80
N LEU A 365 25.61 5.91 -2.50
CA LEU A 365 25.03 7.04 -1.76
C LEU A 365 26.14 7.99 -1.28
N PRO A 366 25.89 9.31 -1.29
CA PRO A 366 26.82 10.29 -0.72
C PRO A 366 26.84 10.21 0.82
N ALA A 367 27.85 10.84 1.44
CA ALA A 367 27.92 10.97 2.90
C ALA A 367 26.85 11.92 3.43
N ASP A 368 26.39 11.67 4.65
CA ASP A 368 25.44 12.50 5.37
C ASP A 368 26.11 13.82 5.77
N ASN A 369 25.84 14.90 5.03
CA ASN A 369 26.32 16.24 5.34
C ASN A 369 25.40 16.95 6.37
N ILE A 370 25.24 16.36 7.56
CA ILE A 370 24.38 16.95 8.58
C ILE A 370 25.20 17.91 9.45
N LYS A 371 25.17 19.20 9.12
CA LYS A 371 25.58 20.25 10.05
C LYS A 371 24.37 20.61 10.90
N ILE A 372 24.33 20.19 12.16
CA ILE A 372 23.27 20.58 13.10
C ILE A 372 23.61 21.97 13.65
N PRO A 373 22.88 23.03 13.30
CA PRO A 373 23.11 24.35 13.88
C PRO A 373 22.73 24.34 15.36
N THR A 374 23.42 25.14 16.17
CA THR A 374 23.01 25.40 17.55
C THR A 374 22.09 26.62 17.60
N TYR A 375 20.98 26.47 18.31
CA TYR A 375 19.96 27.50 18.48
C TYR A 375 19.91 27.93 19.96
N ASP A 376 20.64 29.00 20.28
CA ASP A 376 20.77 29.52 21.65
C ASP A 376 19.88 30.75 21.92
N ALA A 377 19.08 31.16 20.93
CA ALA A 377 18.20 32.32 21.05
C ALA A 377 17.10 32.08 22.10
N PRO A 378 16.73 33.09 22.91
CA PRO A 378 15.59 32.99 23.79
C PRO A 378 14.31 32.76 22.99
N ILE A 379 13.55 31.75 23.36
CA ILE A 379 12.25 31.44 22.75
C ILE A 379 11.17 32.26 23.51
N PRO A 380 10.40 33.13 22.83
CA PRO A 380 9.31 33.86 23.47
C PRO A 380 8.21 32.90 23.95
N PRO A 381 7.39 33.26 24.95
CA PRO A 381 6.32 32.37 25.44
C PRO A 381 5.18 32.20 24.44
N THR A 382 4.97 33.17 23.57
CA THR A 382 3.96 33.18 22.52
C THR A 382 4.53 33.71 21.22
N TYR A 383 3.93 33.32 20.11
CA TYR A 383 4.29 33.79 18.78
C TYR A 383 3.02 34.11 17.98
N THR A 384 3.07 35.20 17.21
CA THR A 384 1.96 35.62 16.33
C THR A 384 2.32 35.30 14.89
N THR A 385 1.53 34.44 14.25
CA THR A 385 1.76 33.99 12.87
C THR A 385 0.47 33.45 12.26
N SER A 386 0.47 33.21 10.96
CA SER A 386 -0.59 32.51 10.21
C SER A 386 -0.08 31.18 9.64
N VAL A 387 -0.97 30.36 9.08
CA VAL A 387 -0.59 29.10 8.38
C VAL A 387 0.03 29.44 7.02
N TYR A 388 -0.63 30.32 6.27
CA TYR A 388 -0.21 30.81 4.96
C TYR A 388 0.00 32.32 5.01
N THR A 389 0.81 32.86 4.12
CA THR A 389 0.92 34.31 3.95
C THR A 389 -0.36 34.88 3.32
N LYS A 390 -0.52 36.20 3.40
CA LYS A 390 -1.67 36.87 2.78
C LYS A 390 -1.63 36.72 1.26
N GLU A 391 -0.45 36.82 0.66
CA GLU A 391 -0.24 36.67 -0.79
C GLU A 391 -0.64 35.28 -1.28
N GLU A 392 -0.35 34.22 -0.51
CA GLU A 392 -0.71 32.84 -0.85
C GLU A 392 -2.22 32.61 -0.90
N THR A 393 -3.00 33.38 -0.13
CA THR A 393 -4.46 33.21 0.02
C THR A 393 -5.29 34.23 -0.74
N GLU A 394 -4.67 35.31 -1.23
CA GLU A 394 -5.37 36.36 -1.97
C GLU A 394 -5.76 35.86 -3.36
N ARG A 395 -7.06 35.94 -3.66
CA ARG A 395 -7.63 35.49 -4.94
C ARG A 395 -8.67 36.48 -5.45
N SER A 396 -8.76 36.61 -6.77
CA SER A 396 -9.76 37.47 -7.40
C SER A 396 -11.20 36.97 -7.15
N GLY A 397 -12.18 37.88 -7.19
CA GLY A 397 -13.59 37.50 -7.04
C GLY A 397 -14.08 36.50 -8.10
N PHE A 398 -13.53 36.55 -9.32
CA PHE A 398 -13.84 35.55 -10.35
C PHE A 398 -13.29 34.17 -9.98
N PHE A 399 -12.06 34.10 -9.45
CA PHE A 399 -11.48 32.84 -8.98
C PHE A 399 -12.30 32.25 -7.83
N LYS A 400 -12.69 33.09 -6.85
CA LYS A 400 -13.55 32.67 -5.73
C LYS A 400 -14.90 32.14 -6.21
N TRP A 401 -15.56 32.81 -7.16
CA TRP A 401 -16.81 32.31 -7.76
C TRP A 401 -16.62 30.99 -8.53
N PHE A 402 -15.55 30.87 -9.31
CA PHE A 402 -15.32 29.70 -10.17
C PHE A 402 -14.82 28.49 -9.38
N TRP A 403 -13.89 28.68 -8.45
CA TRP A 403 -13.19 27.61 -7.73
C TRP A 403 -13.74 27.37 -6.32
N GLY A 404 -14.19 28.43 -5.63
CA GLY A 404 -14.75 28.38 -4.27
C GLY A 404 -14.26 29.52 -3.39
N GLU A 405 -15.00 29.89 -2.35
CA GLU A 405 -14.64 30.92 -1.36
C GLU A 405 -13.67 30.37 -0.29
N ARG A 406 -13.93 29.14 0.19
CA ARG A 406 -13.08 28.39 1.13
C ARG A 406 -12.81 29.13 2.46
N TYR A 407 -11.88 28.59 3.25
CA TYR A 407 -11.39 29.22 4.49
C TYR A 407 -10.10 30.03 4.27
N ARG A 408 -9.84 30.54 3.06
CA ARG A 408 -8.59 31.26 2.72
C ARG A 408 -8.25 32.37 3.70
N GLU A 409 -9.25 33.16 4.09
CA GLU A 409 -9.07 34.26 5.04
C GLU A 409 -8.65 33.78 6.44
N VAL A 410 -9.06 32.57 6.83
CA VAL A 410 -8.67 31.95 8.11
C VAL A 410 -7.22 31.45 8.06
N PHE A 411 -6.77 30.92 6.92
CA PHE A 411 -5.39 30.43 6.76
C PHE A 411 -4.33 31.53 6.83
N SER A 412 -4.65 32.74 6.37
CA SER A 412 -3.75 33.90 6.42
C SER A 412 -4.03 34.88 7.56
N LYS A 413 -4.95 34.53 8.47
CA LYS A 413 -5.19 35.30 9.68
C LYS A 413 -4.08 35.02 10.68
N GLU A 414 -3.44 36.08 11.15
CA GLU A 414 -2.49 35.98 12.26
C GLU A 414 -3.23 35.58 13.54
N ILE A 415 -2.70 34.58 14.23
CA ILE A 415 -3.17 34.10 15.52
C ILE A 415 -2.02 34.12 16.51
N THR A 416 -2.31 34.34 17.79
CA THR A 416 -1.32 34.27 18.86
C THR A 416 -1.38 32.91 19.54
N VAL A 417 -0.30 32.13 19.44
CA VAL A 417 -0.23 30.76 19.99
C VAL A 417 0.92 30.60 20.98
N PRO A 418 0.82 29.67 21.93
CA PRO A 418 1.94 29.31 22.79
C PRO A 418 3.11 28.75 21.98
N THR A 419 4.31 29.10 22.40
CA THR A 419 5.56 28.57 21.83
C THR A 419 6.13 27.51 22.75
N VAL A 420 6.69 26.43 22.19
CA VAL A 420 7.12 25.27 22.98
C VAL A 420 8.57 24.88 22.76
N LYS A 421 9.17 24.38 23.84
CA LYS A 421 10.45 23.69 23.82
C LYS A 421 10.21 22.21 23.95
N LEU A 422 10.65 21.45 22.95
CA LEU A 422 10.45 20.00 22.93
C LEU A 422 11.16 19.33 24.11
N ASP A 423 12.35 19.81 24.49
CA ASP A 423 13.15 19.26 25.60
C ASP A 423 12.52 19.36 27.01
N THR A 424 11.42 20.10 27.16
CA THR A 424 10.70 20.25 28.44
C THR A 424 9.22 19.85 28.36
N MET A 425 8.62 19.93 27.18
CA MET A 425 7.26 19.48 26.92
C MET A 425 7.10 17.98 27.22
N PHE A 426 6.03 17.60 27.92
CA PHE A 426 5.71 16.22 28.32
C PHE A 426 6.88 15.43 28.97
N GLY A 427 7.73 16.12 29.75
CA GLY A 427 8.90 15.53 30.40
C GLY A 427 10.17 15.53 29.54
N GLY A 428 10.07 15.97 28.28
CA GLY A 428 11.16 16.13 27.32
C GLY A 428 10.99 15.23 26.11
N LEU A 429 10.67 15.80 24.96
CA LEU A 429 10.47 15.10 23.69
C LEU A 429 11.75 15.08 22.85
N THR A 430 12.08 13.91 22.32
CA THR A 430 13.17 13.71 21.37
C THR A 430 12.63 13.19 20.04
N PRO A 431 13.01 13.78 18.89
CA PRO A 431 12.67 13.24 17.57
C PRO A 431 13.25 11.86 17.35
N ILE A 432 12.39 10.92 16.91
CA ILE A 432 12.80 9.55 16.57
C ILE A 432 12.86 9.31 15.05
N ARG A 433 11.94 9.90 14.29
CA ARG A 433 11.92 9.81 12.82
C ARG A 433 10.88 10.74 12.19
N ARG A 434 11.04 10.99 10.89
CA ARG A 434 9.99 11.57 10.04
C ARG A 434 8.74 10.68 10.03
N GLY A 435 7.58 11.31 10.05
CA GLY A 435 6.26 10.73 9.92
C GLY A 435 5.53 11.32 8.71
N GLY A 436 4.21 11.46 8.83
CA GLY A 436 3.39 12.10 7.81
C GLY A 436 2.72 11.13 6.82
N GLY A 437 1.51 11.49 6.39
CA GLY A 437 0.70 10.75 5.43
C GLY A 437 1.04 11.12 3.98
N HIS A 438 0.02 11.41 3.17
CA HIS A 438 0.19 11.88 1.79
C HIS A 438 0.26 13.40 1.65
N GLN A 439 -0.04 14.16 2.70
CA GLN A 439 -0.22 15.62 2.60
C GLN A 439 0.39 16.43 3.76
N SER A 440 0.91 15.78 4.81
CA SER A 440 1.40 16.48 6.00
C SER A 440 2.81 16.07 6.35
N ASN A 441 3.63 17.06 6.67
CA ASN A 441 4.90 16.87 7.34
C ASN A 441 4.62 16.56 8.80
N SER A 442 5.23 15.50 9.34
CA SER A 442 5.10 15.20 10.77
C SER A 442 6.39 14.62 11.31
N LEU A 443 6.67 14.88 12.57
CA LEU A 443 7.80 14.33 13.30
C LEU A 443 7.27 13.43 14.42
N ARG A 444 7.78 12.21 14.49
CA ARG A 444 7.50 11.35 15.64
C ARG A 444 8.46 11.68 16.75
N LEU A 445 7.90 11.82 17.94
CA LEU A 445 8.61 12.22 19.15
C LEU A 445 8.46 11.14 20.21
N LEU A 446 9.44 11.00 21.08
CA LEU A 446 9.46 10.06 22.20
C LEU A 446 9.91 10.78 23.47
N ASN A 447 9.26 10.50 24.60
CA ASN A 447 9.70 11.00 25.90
C ASN A 447 10.54 9.95 26.69
N PRO A 448 11.20 10.32 27.80
CA PRO A 448 11.98 9.39 28.62
C PRO A 448 11.19 8.19 29.18
N GLU A 449 9.89 8.34 29.38
CA GLU A 449 8.99 7.28 29.82
C GLU A 449 8.62 6.29 28.69
N GLY A 450 9.04 6.55 27.45
CA GLY A 450 8.77 5.69 26.29
C GLY A 450 7.45 5.96 25.58
N LYS A 451 6.73 7.04 25.92
CA LYS A 451 5.48 7.45 25.27
C LYS A 451 5.75 8.17 23.96
N GLU A 452 5.07 7.74 22.90
CA GLU A 452 5.18 8.36 21.58
C GLU A 452 4.18 9.52 21.40
N TYR A 453 4.65 10.60 20.79
CA TYR A 453 3.87 11.77 20.39
C TYR A 453 4.07 12.06 18.91
N VAL A 454 3.14 12.82 18.32
CA VAL A 454 3.23 13.28 16.93
C VAL A 454 3.17 14.80 16.92
N MET A 455 4.15 15.42 16.27
CA MET A 455 4.16 16.84 15.92
C MET A 455 3.85 16.95 14.43
N ARG A 456 2.70 17.50 14.06
CA ARG A 456 2.23 17.58 12.66
C ARG A 456 1.99 19.02 12.25
N ALA A 457 2.60 19.43 11.14
CA ALA A 457 2.45 20.78 10.60
C ALA A 457 0.98 21.03 10.22
N ILE A 458 0.48 22.23 10.51
CA ILE A 458 -0.87 22.65 10.07
C ILE A 458 -0.86 22.91 8.56
N ARG A 459 0.22 23.50 8.05
CA ARG A 459 0.48 23.65 6.62
C ARG A 459 0.58 22.27 5.95
N LYS A 460 -0.13 22.13 4.84
CA LYS A 460 -0.08 20.93 4.01
C LYS A 460 1.02 21.05 2.95
N ASN A 461 1.47 19.91 2.45
CA ASN A 461 2.47 19.81 1.40
C ASN A 461 1.80 19.33 0.10
N ALA A 462 1.57 20.27 -0.83
CA ALA A 462 0.91 20.00 -2.11
C ALA A 462 1.72 19.07 -3.01
N VAL A 463 3.03 19.25 -3.08
CA VAL A 463 3.93 18.42 -3.89
C VAL A 463 3.90 16.95 -3.41
N GLN A 464 3.92 16.73 -2.10
CA GLN A 464 3.76 15.40 -1.50
C GLN A 464 2.40 14.76 -1.85
N TYR A 465 1.33 15.56 -1.85
CA TYR A 465 -0.01 15.10 -2.19
C TYR A 465 -0.17 14.74 -3.66
N ILE A 466 0.32 15.61 -4.56
CA ILE A 466 0.35 15.38 -6.00
C ILE A 466 1.06 14.07 -6.30
N GLN A 467 2.24 13.85 -5.71
CA GLN A 467 3.01 12.61 -5.84
C GLN A 467 2.24 11.38 -5.36
N SER A 468 1.65 11.46 -4.17
CA SER A 468 1.06 10.29 -3.51
C SER A 468 -0.30 9.89 -4.09
N VAL A 469 -1.09 10.88 -4.55
CA VAL A 469 -2.49 10.69 -4.92
C VAL A 469 -2.71 10.73 -6.42
N ALA A 470 -2.13 11.71 -7.13
CA ALA A 470 -2.33 11.88 -8.57
C ALA A 470 -1.33 11.06 -9.40
N PHE A 471 -0.07 10.99 -8.96
CA PHE A 471 1.04 10.41 -9.72
C PHE A 471 1.60 9.16 -9.05
N LYS A 472 0.75 8.15 -8.93
CA LYS A 472 1.03 6.90 -8.22
C LYS A 472 2.11 6.00 -8.84
N GLU A 473 2.43 6.22 -10.10
CA GLU A 473 3.29 5.38 -10.94
C GLU A 473 4.44 6.18 -11.56
N GLN A 474 4.57 7.47 -11.24
CA GLN A 474 5.65 8.32 -11.72
C GLN A 474 6.05 9.32 -10.65
N PHE A 475 7.35 9.56 -10.49
CA PHE A 475 7.83 10.56 -9.55
C PHE A 475 7.91 11.93 -10.22
N VAL A 476 7.29 12.93 -9.60
CA VAL A 476 7.03 14.24 -10.21
C VAL A 476 7.25 15.40 -9.24
N ARG A 477 7.78 15.16 -8.02
CA ARG A 477 7.87 16.21 -6.98
C ARG A 477 8.60 17.46 -7.46
N ASP A 478 9.76 17.26 -8.09
CA ASP A 478 10.61 18.35 -8.58
C ASP A 478 9.96 19.13 -9.73
N GLU A 479 9.07 18.49 -10.49
CA GLU A 479 8.38 19.11 -11.64
C GLU A 479 7.24 20.05 -11.21
N PHE A 480 6.72 19.86 -9.99
CA PHE A 480 5.59 20.62 -9.47
C PHE A 480 5.96 21.67 -8.41
N THR A 481 7.21 21.69 -7.93
CA THR A 481 7.66 22.68 -6.93
C THR A 481 7.71 24.08 -7.55
N ASP A 482 7.18 25.08 -6.84
CA ASP A 482 7.07 26.48 -7.25
C ASP A 482 6.29 26.66 -8.57
N THR A 483 5.20 25.88 -8.75
CA THR A 483 4.36 25.94 -9.96
C THR A 483 2.92 26.37 -9.68
N ASP A 484 2.24 26.89 -10.71
CA ASP A 484 0.79 27.20 -10.65
C ASP A 484 -0.05 25.96 -10.24
N THR A 485 0.43 24.74 -10.52
CA THR A 485 -0.27 23.51 -10.14
C THR A 485 -0.16 23.26 -8.63
N GLU A 486 1.02 23.50 -8.05
CA GLU A 486 1.20 23.47 -6.59
C GLU A 486 0.29 24.50 -5.93
N ASP A 487 0.24 25.73 -6.45
CA ASP A 487 -0.62 26.79 -5.91
C ASP A 487 -2.10 26.42 -5.91
N ILE A 488 -2.59 25.76 -6.97
CA ILE A 488 -3.98 25.28 -7.06
C ILE A 488 -4.25 24.17 -6.02
N VAL A 489 -3.29 23.29 -5.78
CA VAL A 489 -3.43 22.22 -4.78
C VAL A 489 -3.31 22.76 -3.35
N MET A 490 -2.42 23.72 -3.11
CA MET A 490 -2.33 24.45 -1.84
C MET A 490 -3.63 25.17 -1.52
N ASP A 491 -4.23 25.81 -2.54
CA ASP A 491 -5.54 26.45 -2.46
C ASP A 491 -6.65 25.43 -2.12
N PHE A 492 -6.60 24.23 -2.72
CA PHE A 492 -7.53 23.15 -2.39
C PHE A 492 -7.50 22.76 -0.91
N PHE A 493 -6.33 22.79 -0.25
CA PHE A 493 -6.26 22.52 1.21
C PHE A 493 -6.92 23.58 2.08
N THR A 494 -7.18 24.78 1.55
CA THR A 494 -7.93 25.81 2.29
C THR A 494 -9.43 25.50 2.44
N ALA A 495 -9.88 24.39 1.86
CA ALA A 495 -11.26 23.95 1.94
C ALA A 495 -11.68 23.46 3.32
N SER A 496 -10.75 22.92 4.11
CA SER A 496 -11.04 22.43 5.46
C SER A 496 -10.54 23.44 6.50
N HIS A 497 -11.31 23.66 7.56
CA HIS A 497 -10.97 24.68 8.54
C HIS A 497 -9.68 24.30 9.30
N PRO A 498 -8.64 25.15 9.31
CA PRO A 498 -7.29 24.76 9.72
C PRO A 498 -7.19 24.37 11.20
N TYR A 499 -8.10 24.88 12.03
CA TYR A 499 -8.11 24.67 13.49
C TYR A 499 -9.32 23.87 13.99
N ALA A 500 -10.10 23.25 13.09
CA ALA A 500 -11.30 22.51 13.50
C ALA A 500 -11.00 21.34 14.44
N PHE A 501 -9.79 20.76 14.34
CA PHE A 501 -9.35 19.64 15.18
C PHE A 501 -9.44 19.94 16.69
N LEU A 502 -9.28 21.21 17.10
CA LEU A 502 -9.36 21.63 18.51
C LEU A 502 -10.76 21.45 19.11
N ALA A 503 -11.81 21.55 18.29
CA ALA A 503 -13.19 21.38 18.75
C ALA A 503 -13.59 19.89 18.87
N ILE A 504 -12.86 18.98 18.20
CA ILE A 504 -13.36 17.62 18.03
C ILE A 504 -13.25 16.79 19.31
N GLY A 505 -12.25 17.01 20.16
CA GLY A 505 -12.11 16.29 21.43
C GLY A 505 -13.36 16.45 22.30
N GLU A 506 -13.76 17.71 22.55
CA GLU A 506 -14.95 18.04 23.34
C GLU A 506 -16.24 17.46 22.75
N LEU A 507 -16.40 17.50 21.42
CA LEU A 507 -17.55 16.88 20.74
C LEU A 507 -17.52 15.36 20.86
N SER A 508 -16.34 14.73 20.81
CA SER A 508 -16.18 13.27 20.88
C SER A 508 -16.46 12.75 22.29
N ASP A 509 -15.96 13.45 23.31
CA ASP A 509 -16.21 13.16 24.73
C ASP A 509 -17.71 13.15 25.06
N ALA A 510 -18.46 14.15 24.56
CA ALA A 510 -19.89 14.25 24.79
C ALA A 510 -20.65 12.99 24.31
N VAL A 511 -20.16 12.31 23.28
CA VAL A 511 -20.79 11.08 22.76
C VAL A 511 -20.00 9.81 23.11
N GLY A 512 -18.98 9.90 23.95
CA GLY A 512 -18.15 8.77 24.38
C GLY A 512 -17.47 8.06 23.20
N ILE A 513 -16.92 8.81 22.25
CA ILE A 513 -16.03 8.32 21.20
C ILE A 513 -14.60 8.61 21.63
N TYR A 514 -13.71 7.62 21.52
CA TYR A 514 -12.30 7.79 21.83
C TYR A 514 -11.59 8.70 20.82
N HIS A 515 -10.59 9.47 21.27
CA HIS A 515 -9.88 10.44 20.45
C HIS A 515 -8.48 10.73 21.00
N THR A 516 -7.63 11.33 20.16
CA THR A 516 -6.38 11.98 20.56
C THR A 516 -6.65 13.40 21.10
N ASN A 517 -5.67 14.01 21.78
CA ASN A 517 -5.82 15.35 22.35
C ASN A 517 -4.88 16.36 21.67
N PRO A 518 -5.17 16.77 20.42
CA PRO A 518 -4.31 17.69 19.70
C PRO A 518 -4.39 19.11 20.27
N GLU A 519 -3.22 19.69 20.51
CA GLU A 519 -3.06 21.09 20.92
C GLU A 519 -2.20 21.86 19.91
N LEU A 520 -2.47 23.15 19.75
CA LEU A 520 -1.84 24.02 18.76
C LEU A 520 -0.67 24.80 19.35
N TYR A 521 0.48 24.74 18.66
CA TYR A 521 1.72 25.37 19.09
C TYR A 521 2.48 26.01 17.93
N TYR A 522 3.26 27.04 18.23
CA TYR A 522 4.38 27.45 17.38
C TYR A 522 5.64 26.73 17.84
N VAL A 523 6.35 26.08 16.91
CA VAL A 523 7.58 25.35 17.21
C VAL A 523 8.75 26.05 16.51
N PRO A 524 9.55 26.86 17.22
CA PRO A 524 10.69 27.54 16.62
C PRO A 524 11.83 26.54 16.41
N LYS A 525 12.77 26.89 15.54
CA LYS A 525 14.04 26.18 15.44
C LYS A 525 14.72 26.13 16.81
N GLN A 526 15.13 24.93 17.20
CA GLN A 526 15.66 24.65 18.54
C GLN A 526 16.55 23.40 18.54
N ASN A 527 17.46 23.33 19.51
CA ASN A 527 18.43 22.24 19.62
C ASN A 527 17.77 20.85 19.68
N ALA A 528 16.63 20.73 20.36
CA ALA A 528 15.91 19.47 20.53
C ALA A 528 15.39 18.85 19.21
N ILE A 529 15.15 19.66 18.17
CA ILE A 529 14.71 19.16 16.85
C ILE A 529 15.89 18.49 16.09
N GLY A 530 17.13 18.86 16.42
CA GLY A 530 18.34 18.27 15.83
C GLY A 530 18.43 18.47 14.32
N GLN A 531 18.71 17.38 13.59
CA GLN A 531 18.86 17.36 12.13
C GLN A 531 17.58 17.76 11.36
N TYR A 532 16.43 17.82 12.03
CA TYR A 532 15.13 18.07 11.40
C TYR A 532 14.78 19.57 11.36
N ASN A 533 15.63 20.47 11.87
CA ASN A 533 15.30 21.90 12.02
C ASN A 533 14.95 22.61 10.71
N ASP A 534 15.56 22.22 9.59
CA ASP A 534 15.30 22.88 8.30
C ASP A 534 13.90 22.59 7.75
N GLU A 535 13.34 21.42 8.10
CA GLU A 535 12.01 21.00 7.65
C GLU A 535 10.91 21.19 8.72
N TYR A 536 11.28 21.22 10.01
CA TYR A 536 10.31 21.12 11.12
C TYR A 536 10.33 22.28 12.12
N GLY A 537 11.18 23.30 11.90
CA GLY A 537 11.25 24.49 12.75
C GLY A 537 10.58 25.71 12.13
N ASP A 538 10.19 26.65 12.98
CA ASP A 538 9.60 27.96 12.67
C ASP A 538 8.20 27.92 12.04
N GLU A 539 7.33 26.98 12.45
CA GLU A 539 5.99 26.80 11.90
C GLU A 539 4.92 26.44 12.96
N LEU A 540 3.65 26.50 12.58
CA LEU A 540 2.50 26.03 13.38
C LEU A 540 2.36 24.51 13.31
N TYR A 541 2.29 23.88 14.48
CA TYR A 541 2.12 22.45 14.64
C TYR A 541 0.94 22.15 15.55
N MET A 542 0.21 21.07 15.23
CA MET A 542 -0.52 20.34 16.25
C MET A 542 0.39 19.28 16.87
N ILE A 543 0.37 19.18 18.19
CA ILE A 543 1.09 18.15 18.94
C ILE A 543 0.06 17.34 19.73
N GLU A 544 0.08 16.02 19.56
CA GLU A 544 -0.85 15.08 20.16
C GLU A 544 -0.16 13.78 20.59
N GLU A 545 -0.79 13.04 21.50
CA GLU A 545 -0.38 11.67 21.78
C GLU A 545 -0.52 10.83 20.51
N ARG A 546 0.49 10.01 20.24
CA ARG A 546 0.36 9.04 19.17
C ARG A 546 -0.62 7.96 19.63
N ALA A 547 -1.67 7.71 18.86
CA ALA A 547 -2.56 6.56 19.05
C ALA A 547 -1.81 5.22 18.79
N ALA A 548 -1.05 4.80 19.78
CA ALA A 548 -0.17 3.64 19.85
C ALA A 548 -0.03 3.22 21.33
N ASP A 549 0.62 2.09 21.57
CA ASP A 549 0.82 1.56 22.92
C ASP A 549 1.58 2.53 23.84
N GLY A 550 1.38 2.42 25.17
CA GLY A 550 2.08 3.22 26.20
C GLY A 550 1.30 4.41 26.76
N HIS A 551 0.05 4.59 26.33
CA HIS A 551 -0.86 5.66 26.77
C HIS A 551 -2.01 5.15 27.63
N GLY A 552 -1.80 4.08 28.40
CA GLY A 552 -2.84 3.46 29.25
C GLY A 552 -3.40 4.35 30.37
N ASP A 553 -2.78 5.50 30.64
CA ASP A 553 -3.28 6.51 31.58
C ASP A 553 -4.27 7.51 30.94
N ASN A 554 -4.44 7.49 29.62
CA ASN A 554 -5.32 8.41 28.92
C ASN A 554 -6.78 7.94 28.93
N TYR A 555 -7.65 8.73 29.56
CA TYR A 555 -9.10 8.53 29.55
C TYR A 555 -9.67 8.53 28.12
N SER A 556 -9.14 9.38 27.23
CA SER A 556 -9.61 9.52 25.85
C SER A 556 -9.36 8.27 24.98
N PHE A 557 -8.53 7.33 25.44
CA PHE A 557 -8.35 5.98 24.87
C PHE A 557 -9.07 4.89 25.67
N GLY A 558 -9.94 5.26 26.61
CA GLY A 558 -10.60 4.35 27.52
C GLY A 558 -9.65 3.66 28.49
N TYR A 559 -8.49 4.26 28.80
CA TYR A 559 -7.41 3.66 29.58
C TYR A 559 -6.83 2.37 28.99
N SER A 560 -6.94 2.19 27.66
CA SER A 560 -6.30 1.09 26.96
C SER A 560 -4.83 1.39 26.71
N ASP A 561 -3.94 0.57 27.26
CA ASP A 561 -2.50 0.68 27.00
C ASP A 561 -2.07 0.08 25.66
N GLN A 562 -2.98 -0.63 24.98
CA GLN A 562 -2.73 -1.28 23.70
C GLN A 562 -3.65 -0.70 22.61
N LEU A 563 -3.06 -0.26 21.49
CA LEU A 563 -3.76 0.23 20.30
C LEU A 563 -3.20 -0.43 19.04
N ILE A 564 -4.02 -1.23 18.36
CA ILE A 564 -3.60 -1.95 17.15
C ILE A 564 -4.12 -1.29 15.87
N SER A 565 -3.51 -1.63 14.72
CA SER A 565 -3.98 -1.14 13.42
C SER A 565 -5.23 -1.89 12.96
N THR A 566 -5.95 -1.33 11.98
CA THR A 566 -7.12 -1.99 11.38
C THR A 566 -6.77 -3.31 10.71
N HIS A 567 -5.58 -3.42 10.12
CA HIS A 567 -5.14 -4.67 9.49
C HIS A 567 -4.88 -5.75 10.54
N ASP A 568 -4.11 -5.43 11.59
CA ASP A 568 -3.86 -6.37 12.69
C ASP A 568 -5.18 -6.82 13.32
N MET A 569 -6.13 -5.89 13.52
CA MET A 569 -7.43 -6.21 14.07
C MET A 569 -8.22 -7.17 13.16
N ILE A 570 -8.26 -6.94 11.85
CA ILE A 570 -8.91 -7.85 10.89
C ILE A 570 -8.27 -9.24 10.94
N ASP A 571 -6.94 -9.33 11.00
CA ASP A 571 -6.24 -10.60 11.09
C ASP A 571 -6.55 -11.34 12.40
N LYS A 572 -6.73 -10.61 13.51
CA LYS A 572 -7.19 -11.19 14.78
C LYS A 572 -8.64 -11.69 14.71
N LEU A 573 -9.56 -10.92 14.11
CA LEU A 573 -10.96 -11.34 13.92
C LEU A 573 -11.08 -12.62 13.10
N ARG A 574 -10.24 -12.78 12.09
CA ARG A 574 -10.21 -14.00 11.28
C ARG A 574 -9.63 -15.17 12.05
N LYS A 575 -8.61 -14.94 12.88
CA LYS A 575 -7.89 -16.01 13.56
C LYS A 575 -8.69 -16.71 14.65
N ASP A 576 -9.52 -15.99 15.40
CA ASP A 576 -10.18 -16.55 16.58
C ASP A 576 -11.55 -15.91 16.89
N GLU A 577 -12.50 -16.74 17.31
CA GLU A 577 -13.85 -16.36 17.76
C GLU A 577 -13.90 -15.48 19.01
N ASP A 578 -12.82 -15.45 19.79
CA ASP A 578 -12.71 -14.62 20.99
C ASP A 578 -12.41 -13.15 20.66
N HIS A 579 -12.13 -12.81 19.41
CA HIS A 579 -11.86 -11.46 18.93
C HIS A 579 -13.13 -10.81 18.36
N ILE A 580 -13.54 -9.67 18.91
CA ILE A 580 -14.81 -9.00 18.54
C ILE A 580 -14.62 -7.49 18.42
N VAL A 581 -15.26 -6.89 17.42
CA VAL A 581 -15.40 -5.42 17.31
C VAL A 581 -16.64 -4.95 18.05
N ASP A 582 -16.51 -3.86 18.80
CA ASP A 582 -17.67 -3.12 19.33
C ASP A 582 -18.41 -2.41 18.17
N GLN A 583 -19.27 -3.16 17.48
CA GLN A 583 -20.01 -2.68 16.31
C GLN A 583 -20.91 -1.49 16.64
N LYS A 584 -21.44 -1.43 17.88
CA LYS A 584 -22.32 -0.35 18.33
C LYS A 584 -21.55 0.96 18.46
N MET A 585 -20.39 0.93 19.11
CA MET A 585 -19.50 2.09 19.18
C MET A 585 -19.00 2.50 17.78
N TYR A 586 -18.75 1.55 16.89
CA TYR A 586 -18.39 1.83 15.49
C TYR A 586 -19.53 2.53 14.72
N VAL A 587 -20.79 2.12 14.88
CA VAL A 587 -21.97 2.83 14.34
C VAL A 587 -22.05 4.26 14.87
N ARG A 588 -21.86 4.45 16.18
CA ARG A 588 -21.83 5.79 16.78
C ARG A 588 -20.73 6.65 16.16
N ALA A 589 -19.52 6.12 16.01
CA ALA A 589 -18.41 6.83 15.41
C ALA A 589 -18.71 7.26 13.97
N ARG A 590 -19.28 6.36 13.14
CA ARG A 590 -19.65 6.69 11.76
C ARG A 590 -20.78 7.71 11.66
N LEU A 591 -21.79 7.65 12.53
CA LEU A 591 -22.84 8.67 12.59
C LEU A 591 -22.28 10.03 13.02
N PHE A 592 -21.32 10.04 13.93
CA PHE A 592 -20.60 11.24 14.31
C PHE A 592 -19.77 11.80 13.16
N ASP A 593 -19.12 10.95 12.36
CA ASP A 593 -18.39 11.37 11.16
C ASP A 593 -19.34 12.05 10.14
N MET A 594 -20.54 11.49 9.94
CA MET A 594 -21.59 12.10 9.11
C MET A 594 -22.07 13.45 9.66
N LEU A 595 -22.22 13.55 10.98
CA LEU A 595 -22.54 14.81 11.67
C LEU A 595 -21.48 15.88 11.44
N LEU A 596 -20.20 15.53 11.45
CA LEU A 596 -19.08 16.47 11.23
C LEU A 596 -18.81 16.77 9.74
N GLY A 597 -19.34 15.95 8.83
CA GLY A 597 -18.99 16.07 7.40
C GLY A 597 -17.64 15.46 7.04
N ASP A 598 -17.11 14.59 7.91
CA ASP A 598 -15.80 13.97 7.74
C ASP A 598 -15.90 12.74 6.81
N TRP A 599 -15.48 12.92 5.57
CA TRP A 599 -15.66 11.95 4.47
C TRP A 599 -14.48 10.99 4.28
N ASP A 600 -13.29 11.31 4.78
CA ASP A 600 -12.04 10.63 4.41
C ASP A 600 -11.73 9.37 5.24
N ARG A 601 -12.75 8.69 5.75
CA ARG A 601 -12.55 7.67 6.78
C ARG A 601 -12.07 6.32 6.23
N HIS A 602 -10.77 6.22 5.96
CA HIS A 602 -10.10 5.01 5.48
C HIS A 602 -9.40 4.21 6.61
N PHE A 603 -8.89 3.01 6.29
CA PHE A 603 -8.39 2.02 7.27
C PHE A 603 -7.27 2.54 8.21
N ASP A 604 -6.43 3.46 7.74
CA ASP A 604 -5.33 3.98 8.54
C ASP A 604 -5.78 5.09 9.50
N GLN A 605 -6.95 5.70 9.28
CA GLN A 605 -7.55 6.69 10.17
C GLN A 605 -8.26 6.08 11.39
N TRP A 606 -8.09 4.78 11.58
CA TRP A 606 -8.54 4.08 12.79
C TRP A 606 -7.34 3.46 13.52
N ARG A 607 -7.43 3.52 14.84
CA ARG A 607 -6.75 2.59 15.74
C ARG A 607 -7.81 1.88 16.57
N TRP A 608 -7.43 0.77 17.18
CA TRP A 608 -8.35 -0.08 17.91
C TRP A 608 -7.81 -0.33 19.31
N ALA A 609 -8.46 0.28 20.29
CA ALA A 609 -8.18 0.07 21.71
C ALA A 609 -8.61 -1.36 22.10
N VAL A 610 -7.74 -2.06 22.83
CA VAL A 610 -7.88 -3.50 23.11
C VAL A 610 -8.32 -3.72 24.56
N PHE A 611 -9.47 -4.35 24.75
CA PHE A 611 -10.03 -4.67 26.05
C PHE A 611 -10.20 -6.18 26.22
N LYS A 612 -9.93 -6.70 27.42
CA LYS A 612 -10.22 -8.10 27.78
C LYS A 612 -11.44 -8.16 28.69
N GLU A 613 -12.54 -8.69 28.17
CA GLU A 613 -13.83 -8.72 28.87
C GLU A 613 -14.49 -10.08 28.70
N ASN A 614 -14.90 -10.73 29.80
CA ASN A 614 -15.62 -12.00 29.81
C ASN A 614 -14.94 -13.13 28.97
N GLY A 615 -13.61 -13.19 28.99
CA GLY A 615 -12.83 -14.16 28.22
C GLY A 615 -12.62 -13.79 26.75
N LYS A 616 -13.19 -12.67 26.27
CA LYS A 616 -13.06 -12.16 24.91
C LYS A 616 -12.15 -10.95 24.83
N THR A 617 -11.59 -10.71 23.66
CA THR A 617 -10.86 -9.49 23.31
C THR A 617 -11.76 -8.58 22.49
N ILE A 618 -12.12 -7.43 23.04
CA ILE A 618 -13.00 -6.44 22.41
C ILE A 618 -12.16 -5.29 21.85
N TYR A 619 -12.38 -4.97 20.58
CA TYR A 619 -11.77 -3.86 19.87
C TYR A 619 -12.74 -2.68 19.80
N ARG A 620 -12.35 -1.55 20.40
CA ARG A 620 -13.11 -0.31 20.36
C ARG A 620 -12.44 0.70 19.42
N PRO A 621 -13.19 1.37 18.55
CA PRO A 621 -12.61 2.28 17.56
C PRO A 621 -12.07 3.56 18.22
N VAL A 622 -10.86 3.94 17.82
CA VAL A 622 -10.20 5.22 18.12
C VAL A 622 -9.96 5.93 16.78
N PRO A 623 -10.94 6.72 16.29
CA PRO A 623 -10.73 7.54 15.10
C PRO A 623 -9.64 8.58 15.35
N ARG A 624 -8.77 8.77 14.35
CA ARG A 624 -7.72 9.79 14.32
C ARG A 624 -7.79 10.57 13.02
N ASP A 625 -7.15 11.74 12.94
CA ASP A 625 -7.06 12.50 11.69
C ASP A 625 -8.45 12.94 11.16
N ARG A 626 -8.98 14.01 11.75
CA ARG A 626 -10.30 14.57 11.41
C ARG A 626 -10.17 15.90 10.66
N ASP A 627 -9.14 16.00 9.82
CA ASP A 627 -8.78 17.24 9.13
C ASP A 627 -9.76 17.61 7.99
N GLN A 628 -10.69 16.73 7.64
CA GLN A 628 -11.77 16.99 6.67
C GLN A 628 -13.11 17.41 7.31
N ALA A 629 -13.17 17.53 8.65
CA ALA A 629 -14.37 18.01 9.31
C ALA A 629 -14.71 19.44 8.87
N PHE A 630 -16.01 19.68 8.62
CA PHE A 630 -16.54 20.99 8.22
C PHE A 630 -15.99 21.55 6.88
N ALA A 631 -15.52 20.70 5.97
CA ALA A 631 -14.94 21.14 4.70
C ALA A 631 -15.95 21.88 3.78
N LEU A 632 -15.47 22.90 3.06
CA LEU A 632 -16.16 23.66 2.01
C LEU A 632 -15.59 23.28 0.64
N MET A 633 -15.75 22.03 0.23
CA MET A 633 -14.94 21.49 -0.85
C MET A 633 -15.49 21.75 -2.27
N ASP A 634 -16.76 22.11 -2.40
CA ASP A 634 -17.45 22.28 -3.69
C ASP A 634 -18.33 23.55 -3.76
N ASP A 635 -17.92 24.58 -3.04
CA ASP A 635 -18.59 25.89 -2.92
C ASP A 635 -18.40 26.82 -4.15
N GLY A 636 -17.61 26.40 -5.14
CA GLY A 636 -17.41 27.11 -6.41
C GLY A 636 -18.11 26.44 -7.60
N PHE A 637 -18.29 27.19 -8.70
CA PHE A 637 -18.97 26.67 -9.89
C PHE A 637 -18.31 25.42 -10.49
N ALA A 638 -17.00 25.47 -10.72
CA ALA A 638 -16.24 24.40 -11.36
C ALA A 638 -16.10 23.18 -10.44
N THR A 639 -15.84 23.41 -9.16
CA THR A 639 -15.66 22.36 -8.15
C THR A 639 -17.00 21.66 -7.88
N GLY A 640 -18.11 22.39 -7.72
CA GLY A 640 -19.46 21.82 -7.64
C GLY A 640 -19.88 21.04 -8.89
N LEU A 641 -19.49 21.50 -10.09
CA LEU A 641 -19.71 20.74 -11.31
C LEU A 641 -18.87 19.45 -11.35
N ALA A 642 -17.60 19.53 -10.96
CA ALA A 642 -16.67 18.40 -10.93
C ALA A 642 -17.14 17.31 -9.95
N THR A 643 -17.50 17.67 -8.71
CA THR A 643 -18.03 16.72 -7.72
C THR A 643 -19.30 16.07 -8.22
N THR A 644 -20.19 16.81 -8.90
CA THR A 644 -21.41 16.24 -9.49
C THR A 644 -21.12 15.25 -10.62
N LEU A 645 -20.21 15.59 -11.55
CA LEU A 645 -19.99 14.84 -12.79
C LEU A 645 -18.99 13.69 -12.67
N VAL A 646 -18.07 13.72 -11.69
CA VAL A 646 -16.96 12.76 -11.57
C VAL A 646 -17.17 11.87 -10.33
N PRO A 647 -17.68 10.62 -10.48
CA PRO A 647 -18.06 9.80 -9.34
C PRO A 647 -17.00 9.55 -8.27
N PRO A 648 -15.71 9.31 -8.62
CA PRO A 648 -14.68 9.09 -7.61
C PRO A 648 -14.49 10.26 -6.63
N ILE A 649 -14.86 11.49 -7.01
CA ILE A 649 -14.73 12.69 -6.16
C ILE A 649 -16.09 13.22 -5.67
N ARG A 650 -17.16 12.41 -5.74
CA ARG A 650 -18.48 12.79 -5.18
C ARG A 650 -18.52 12.87 -3.66
N LEU A 651 -17.51 12.34 -2.97
CA LEU A 651 -17.45 12.36 -1.50
C LEU A 651 -17.08 13.74 -0.95
N ILE A 652 -16.34 14.53 -1.73
CA ILE A 652 -15.74 15.78 -1.29
C ILE A 652 -16.69 16.97 -1.49
N ASN A 653 -17.81 16.99 -0.76
CA ASN A 653 -18.82 18.05 -0.83
C ASN A 653 -18.64 19.09 0.30
N SER A 654 -19.30 20.24 0.16
CA SER A 654 -19.36 21.27 1.19
C SER A 654 -20.24 20.87 2.38
N TYR A 655 -19.87 21.33 3.56
CA TYR A 655 -20.56 21.08 4.81
C TYR A 655 -21.85 21.91 4.91
N GLU A 656 -23.00 21.25 4.73
CA GLU A 656 -24.33 21.87 4.77
C GLU A 656 -25.24 21.29 5.88
N GLU A 657 -26.32 21.98 6.25
CA GLU A 657 -27.26 21.51 7.30
C GLU A 657 -27.91 20.17 6.90
N GLU A 658 -28.22 20.02 5.62
CA GLU A 658 -28.72 18.79 5.04
C GLU A 658 -27.60 18.01 4.36
N LEU A 659 -27.40 16.75 4.77
CA LEU A 659 -26.50 15.85 4.06
C LEU A 659 -27.21 15.32 2.80
N LYS A 660 -27.04 16.02 1.67
CA LYS A 660 -27.69 15.70 0.38
C LYS A 660 -27.57 14.24 -0.06
N SER A 661 -26.46 13.58 0.25
CA SER A 661 -26.27 12.18 -0.10
C SER A 661 -25.36 11.44 0.88
N PRO A 662 -25.94 10.73 1.88
CA PRO A 662 -25.17 9.85 2.75
C PRO A 662 -24.39 8.80 1.96
N LYS A 663 -24.91 8.35 0.82
CA LYS A 663 -24.22 7.40 -0.06
C LYS A 663 -22.86 7.92 -0.52
N TRP A 664 -22.82 9.14 -1.07
CA TRP A 664 -21.61 9.64 -1.72
C TRP A 664 -20.59 10.17 -0.72
N MET A 665 -21.03 10.82 0.36
CA MET A 665 -20.15 11.18 1.47
C MET A 665 -19.40 9.97 2.01
N ASN A 666 -20.10 8.83 2.13
CA ASN A 666 -19.54 7.60 2.65
C ASN A 666 -18.91 6.71 1.56
N LEU A 667 -18.34 7.27 0.48
CA LEU A 667 -17.70 6.47 -0.58
C LEU A 667 -16.45 5.72 -0.08
N GLU A 668 -15.56 6.43 0.63
CA GLU A 668 -14.33 5.89 1.20
C GLU A 668 -14.56 4.91 2.37
N PRO A 669 -15.40 5.24 3.39
CA PRO A 669 -15.64 4.34 4.52
C PRO A 669 -16.48 3.09 4.19
N PHE A 670 -17.23 3.11 3.08
CA PHE A 670 -18.18 2.05 2.73
C PHE A 670 -17.62 0.62 2.87
N PRO A 671 -16.40 0.28 2.40
CA PRO A 671 -15.92 -1.09 2.50
C PRO A 671 -15.70 -1.57 3.94
N LEU A 672 -15.24 -0.70 4.84
CA LEU A 672 -15.08 -1.03 6.27
C LEU A 672 -16.43 -1.11 6.98
N ASP A 673 -17.35 -0.20 6.65
CA ASP A 673 -18.71 -0.18 7.21
C ASP A 673 -19.44 -1.49 6.87
N MET A 674 -19.28 -1.98 5.63
CA MET A 674 -19.78 -3.29 5.21
C MET A 674 -19.12 -4.47 5.93
N ALA A 675 -17.87 -4.34 6.37
CA ALA A 675 -17.12 -5.41 7.04
C ALA A 675 -17.43 -5.49 8.55
N PHE A 676 -17.65 -4.35 9.21
CA PHE A 676 -17.76 -4.30 10.67
C PHE A 676 -19.19 -4.17 11.20
N MET A 677 -20.16 -3.69 10.42
CA MET A 677 -21.54 -3.44 10.90
C MET A 677 -22.52 -4.57 10.57
N THR A 678 -22.03 -5.80 10.53
CA THR A 678 -22.77 -6.96 9.98
C THR A 678 -24.00 -7.35 10.80
N GLN A 679 -24.00 -7.05 12.11
CA GLN A 679 -25.06 -7.43 13.06
C GLN A 679 -25.93 -6.25 13.51
N MET A 680 -25.75 -5.06 12.93
CA MET A 680 -26.44 -3.84 13.37
C MET A 680 -27.80 -3.67 12.68
N ASP A 681 -28.88 -3.79 13.44
CA ASP A 681 -30.25 -3.58 12.95
C ASP A 681 -30.64 -2.10 12.92
N ARG A 682 -31.78 -1.80 12.27
CA ARG A 682 -32.28 -0.42 12.11
C ARG A 682 -32.48 0.29 13.44
N LYS A 683 -32.86 -0.45 14.49
CA LYS A 683 -33.13 0.13 15.81
C LYS A 683 -31.84 0.65 16.44
N ILE A 684 -30.74 -0.09 16.33
CA ILE A 684 -29.44 0.35 16.86
C ILE A 684 -28.99 1.64 16.18
N TRP A 685 -29.09 1.73 14.85
CA TRP A 685 -28.77 2.97 14.11
C TRP A 685 -29.59 4.16 14.59
N TRP A 686 -30.89 3.96 14.78
CA TRP A 686 -31.79 4.98 15.28
C TRP A 686 -31.45 5.40 16.72
N ASP A 687 -31.23 4.43 17.62
CA ASP A 687 -30.91 4.68 19.01
C ASP A 687 -29.59 5.46 19.15
N GLU A 688 -28.55 5.11 18.40
CA GLU A 688 -27.25 5.81 18.42
C GLU A 688 -27.35 7.23 17.82
N ALA A 689 -28.16 7.42 16.78
CA ALA A 689 -28.43 8.76 16.25
C ALA A 689 -29.15 9.64 17.27
N GLN A 690 -30.16 9.12 17.97
CA GLN A 690 -30.85 9.83 19.04
C GLN A 690 -29.93 10.12 20.23
N TYR A 691 -29.05 9.19 20.57
CA TYR A 691 -28.05 9.39 21.60
C TYR A 691 -27.17 10.60 21.26
N ILE A 692 -26.59 10.64 20.06
CA ILE A 692 -25.76 11.78 19.60
C ILE A 692 -26.57 13.08 19.63
N GLN A 693 -27.80 13.08 19.13
CA GLN A 693 -28.68 14.25 19.17
C GLN A 693 -28.90 14.80 20.58
N SER A 694 -29.01 13.91 21.57
CA SER A 694 -29.24 14.27 22.97
C SER A 694 -28.00 14.77 23.70
N GLN A 695 -26.81 14.28 23.33
CA GLN A 695 -25.57 14.58 24.04
C GLN A 695 -24.81 15.77 23.45
N ILE A 696 -24.86 15.98 22.13
CA ILE A 696 -24.28 17.17 21.50
C ILE A 696 -25.24 18.33 21.72
N THR A 697 -25.29 18.90 22.92
CA THR A 697 -26.15 20.04 23.23
C THR A 697 -25.60 21.33 22.63
N ASP A 698 -26.40 22.41 22.65
CA ASP A 698 -25.92 23.72 22.20
C ASP A 698 -24.75 24.21 23.06
N GLU A 699 -24.77 23.93 24.36
CA GLU A 699 -23.68 24.27 25.29
C GLU A 699 -22.40 23.51 24.95
N VAL A 700 -22.50 22.23 24.59
CA VAL A 700 -21.35 21.42 24.13
C VAL A 700 -20.78 22.00 22.84
N ILE A 701 -21.63 22.41 21.89
CA ILE A 701 -21.18 23.04 20.64
C ILE A 701 -20.46 24.36 20.93
N GLU A 702 -21.04 25.26 21.73
CA GLU A 702 -20.38 26.54 22.05
C GLU A 702 -19.05 26.31 22.79
N LYS A 703 -19.01 25.38 23.75
CA LYS A 703 -17.78 25.03 24.47
C LYS A 703 -16.71 24.50 23.52
N ALA A 704 -17.04 23.57 22.63
CA ALA A 704 -16.10 22.98 21.68
C ALA A 704 -15.43 24.03 20.79
N PHE A 705 -16.22 24.97 20.24
CA PHE A 705 -15.68 26.01 19.36
C PHE A 705 -14.99 27.16 20.09
N SER A 706 -15.21 27.31 21.40
CA SER A 706 -14.46 28.28 22.22
C SER A 706 -12.97 27.91 22.41
N LEU A 707 -12.59 26.67 22.07
CA LEU A 707 -11.20 26.18 22.11
C LEU A 707 -10.37 26.61 20.90
N LEU A 708 -10.99 27.13 19.84
CA LEU A 708 -10.27 27.71 18.71
C LEU A 708 -9.61 29.04 19.13
N PRO A 709 -8.50 29.46 18.49
CA PRO A 709 -7.91 30.77 18.75
C PRO A 709 -8.95 31.89 18.63
N GLU A 710 -8.94 32.84 19.56
CA GLU A 710 -9.94 33.91 19.65
C GLU A 710 -10.06 34.69 18.33
N GLU A 711 -8.93 34.90 17.67
CA GLU A 711 -8.86 35.63 16.41
C GLU A 711 -9.63 34.92 15.29
N VAL A 712 -9.80 33.59 15.31
CA VAL A 712 -10.53 32.83 14.27
C VAL A 712 -11.94 32.41 14.69
N GLN A 713 -12.42 32.82 15.86
CA GLN A 713 -13.82 32.65 16.27
C GLN A 713 -14.73 33.66 15.53
N ASP A 714 -14.77 33.54 14.21
CA ASP A 714 -15.41 34.49 13.31
C ASP A 714 -16.72 33.94 12.69
N GLN A 715 -17.20 34.62 11.65
CA GLN A 715 -18.44 34.24 10.94
C GLN A 715 -18.40 32.82 10.35
N TYR A 716 -17.22 32.29 10.04
CA TYR A 716 -17.08 30.92 9.57
C TYR A 716 -17.41 29.93 10.68
N VAL A 717 -16.91 30.17 11.90
CA VAL A 717 -17.23 29.36 13.08
C VAL A 717 -18.71 29.46 13.42
N ASP A 718 -19.31 30.66 13.37
CA ASP A 718 -20.76 30.80 13.58
C ASP A 718 -21.60 30.04 12.56
N THR A 719 -21.15 30.03 11.29
CA THR A 719 -21.77 29.25 10.23
C THR A 719 -21.64 27.75 10.50
N ILE A 720 -20.45 27.27 10.89
CA ILE A 720 -20.23 25.86 11.25
C ILE A 720 -21.14 25.46 12.40
N LYS A 721 -21.21 26.26 13.49
CA LYS A 721 -22.08 25.97 14.64
C LYS A 721 -23.54 25.87 14.23
N LYS A 722 -24.03 26.80 13.40
CA LYS A 722 -25.40 26.76 12.86
C LYS A 722 -25.62 25.48 12.04
N THR A 723 -24.70 25.17 11.14
CA THR A 723 -24.76 23.99 10.27
C THR A 723 -24.77 22.70 11.08
N LEU A 724 -23.92 22.61 12.10
CA LEU A 724 -23.84 21.47 13.02
C LEU A 724 -25.15 21.29 13.80
N LYS A 725 -25.77 22.37 14.28
CA LYS A 725 -27.09 22.31 14.95
C LYS A 725 -28.18 21.81 14.01
N GLY A 726 -28.19 22.28 12.76
CA GLY A 726 -29.13 21.83 11.72
C GLY A 726 -28.95 20.35 11.38
N ARG A 727 -27.70 19.92 11.14
CA ARG A 727 -27.37 18.53 10.82
C ARG A 727 -27.55 17.58 12.02
N ARG A 728 -27.32 18.04 13.24
CA ARG A 728 -27.72 17.30 14.45
C ARG A 728 -29.22 17.05 14.41
N GLY A 729 -30.04 18.05 14.05
CA GLY A 729 -31.50 17.93 13.98
C GLY A 729 -32.04 16.85 13.02
N ASN A 730 -31.32 16.54 11.93
CA ASN A 730 -31.74 15.54 10.93
C ASN A 730 -30.97 14.20 11.00
N LEU A 731 -30.12 14.00 12.01
CA LEU A 731 -29.22 12.84 12.10
C LEU A 731 -29.94 11.48 12.07
N THR A 732 -31.15 11.36 12.62
CA THR A 732 -31.95 10.13 12.55
C THR A 732 -32.40 9.80 11.13
N THR A 733 -32.69 10.80 10.30
CA THR A 733 -32.97 10.63 8.87
C THR A 733 -31.72 10.14 8.13
N ILE A 734 -30.57 10.77 8.40
CA ILE A 734 -29.27 10.37 7.83
C ILE A 734 -28.97 8.90 8.20
N ALA A 735 -29.16 8.54 9.47
CA ALA A 735 -28.96 7.18 9.96
C ALA A 735 -29.84 6.16 9.23
N ASP A 736 -31.12 6.49 9.03
CA ASP A 736 -32.06 5.62 8.32
C ASP A 736 -31.67 5.45 6.85
N GLU A 737 -31.36 6.54 6.14
CA GLU A 737 -30.94 6.48 4.75
C GLU A 737 -29.68 5.65 4.57
N TYR A 738 -28.68 5.87 5.43
CA TYR A 738 -27.42 5.13 5.36
C TYR A 738 -27.60 3.66 5.74
N PHE A 739 -28.43 3.34 6.73
CA PHE A 739 -28.81 1.98 7.06
C PHE A 739 -29.33 1.22 5.83
N HIS A 740 -30.23 1.82 5.04
CA HIS A 740 -30.76 1.19 3.84
C HIS A 740 -29.70 1.02 2.73
N ILE A 741 -28.74 1.93 2.65
CA ILE A 741 -27.64 1.87 1.69
C ILE A 741 -26.73 0.68 1.98
N ILE A 742 -26.24 0.56 3.22
CA ILE A 742 -25.29 -0.50 3.59
C ILE A 742 -25.98 -1.87 3.67
N ASN A 743 -27.23 -1.95 4.16
CA ASN A 743 -27.94 -3.22 4.31
C ASN A 743 -28.56 -3.74 3.01
N LYS A 744 -28.37 -3.02 1.90
CA LYS A 744 -28.71 -3.52 0.56
C LYS A 744 -27.98 -4.83 0.24
N TYR A 745 -26.76 -4.99 0.78
CA TYR A 745 -25.98 -6.21 0.72
C TYR A 745 -25.68 -6.70 2.14
N GLY A 746 -25.78 -8.00 2.40
CA GLY A 746 -25.26 -8.60 3.62
C GLY A 746 -23.92 -9.25 3.34
N VAL A 747 -22.83 -8.81 3.95
CA VAL A 747 -21.52 -9.46 3.85
C VAL A 747 -21.24 -10.14 5.20
N ILE A 748 -21.13 -11.46 5.19
CA ILE A 748 -20.87 -12.27 6.39
C ILE A 748 -19.59 -13.07 6.13
N THR A 749 -18.73 -13.13 7.14
CA THR A 749 -17.49 -13.93 7.13
C THR A 749 -17.51 -14.92 8.30
N GLY A 750 -16.89 -16.08 8.10
CA GLY A 750 -16.42 -16.94 9.18
C GLY A 750 -15.09 -16.47 9.75
N THR A 751 -14.27 -17.43 10.11
CA THR A 751 -12.90 -17.35 10.62
C THR A 751 -11.99 -18.20 9.72
N ASP A 752 -10.68 -18.12 9.92
CA ASP A 752 -9.71 -18.96 9.20
C ASP A 752 -9.62 -20.38 9.82
N LYS A 753 -10.70 -20.88 10.41
CA LYS A 753 -10.80 -22.20 11.07
C LYS A 753 -12.14 -22.85 10.69
N ASP A 754 -12.33 -24.15 10.93
CA ASP A 754 -13.60 -24.88 10.59
C ASP A 754 -14.91 -24.22 11.09
N ASP A 755 -15.76 -23.71 10.19
CA ASP A 755 -17.04 -23.03 10.51
C ASP A 755 -18.29 -23.74 9.96
N TRP A 756 -19.39 -23.59 10.69
CA TRP A 756 -20.71 -24.08 10.32
C TRP A 756 -21.68 -22.93 10.05
N PHE A 757 -22.15 -22.84 8.82
CA PHE A 757 -23.17 -21.88 8.41
C PHE A 757 -24.52 -22.54 8.21
N GLU A 758 -25.53 -21.99 8.86
CA GLU A 758 -26.93 -22.39 8.72
C GLU A 758 -27.76 -21.24 8.15
N ILE A 759 -28.33 -21.49 6.98
CA ILE A 759 -29.13 -20.53 6.23
C ILE A 759 -30.56 -21.05 6.12
N GLU A 760 -31.47 -20.45 6.88
CA GLU A 760 -32.88 -20.80 6.86
C GLU A 760 -33.68 -19.86 5.95
N ARG A 761 -34.27 -20.43 4.90
CA ARG A 761 -35.09 -19.74 3.91
C ARG A 761 -36.54 -19.71 4.37
N MET A 762 -37.00 -18.56 4.86
CA MET A 762 -38.29 -18.36 5.51
C MET A 762 -39.34 -17.71 4.57
N PRO A 763 -40.64 -17.77 4.90
CA PRO A 763 -41.68 -17.07 4.15
C PRO A 763 -41.46 -15.55 4.07
N LYS A 764 -42.17 -14.89 3.15
CA LYS A 764 -42.17 -13.43 2.97
C LYS A 764 -40.81 -12.80 2.63
N GLY A 765 -39.84 -13.61 2.17
CA GLY A 765 -38.52 -13.12 1.78
C GLY A 765 -37.56 -12.90 2.95
N GLN A 766 -37.86 -13.48 4.11
CA GLN A 766 -36.92 -13.52 5.23
C GLN A 766 -35.88 -14.63 5.03
N THR A 767 -34.63 -14.37 5.41
CA THR A 767 -33.55 -15.37 5.45
C THR A 767 -32.77 -15.20 6.74
N LYS A 768 -32.80 -16.21 7.61
CA LYS A 768 -31.97 -16.24 8.83
C LYS A 768 -30.62 -16.88 8.49
N VAL A 769 -29.53 -16.21 8.87
CA VAL A 769 -28.17 -16.70 8.74
C VAL A 769 -27.58 -16.82 10.13
N SER A 770 -27.09 -18.00 10.48
CA SER A 770 -26.35 -18.28 11.71
C SER A 770 -24.99 -18.91 11.36
N ALA A 771 -23.90 -18.44 11.96
CA ALA A 771 -22.55 -19.00 11.81
C ALA A 771 -22.00 -19.43 13.17
N PHE A 772 -21.37 -20.60 13.22
CA PHE A 772 -20.82 -21.20 14.44
C PHE A 772 -19.43 -21.77 14.18
N ARG A 773 -18.56 -21.74 15.20
CA ARG A 773 -17.33 -22.55 15.21
C ARG A 773 -17.67 -24.04 15.20
N ILE A 774 -16.85 -24.84 14.53
CA ILE A 774 -16.84 -26.29 14.68
C ILE A 774 -15.70 -26.67 15.65
N LYS A 775 -16.02 -27.32 16.76
CA LYS A 775 -15.05 -27.85 17.73
C LYS A 775 -15.38 -29.31 18.03
N GLY A 776 -14.40 -30.20 17.88
CA GLY A 776 -14.61 -31.64 18.08
C GLY A 776 -15.64 -32.27 17.11
N GLY A 777 -15.92 -31.63 15.98
CA GLY A 777 -16.94 -32.05 15.02
C GLY A 777 -18.37 -31.62 15.34
N GLU A 778 -18.56 -30.85 16.41
CA GLU A 778 -19.87 -30.31 16.82
C GLU A 778 -19.91 -28.79 16.70
N LYS A 779 -21.13 -28.23 16.62
CA LYS A 779 -21.33 -26.77 16.68
C LYS A 779 -20.98 -26.27 18.08
N ALA A 780 -20.15 -25.24 18.16
CA ALA A 780 -19.73 -24.62 19.40
C ALA A 780 -20.12 -23.14 19.44
N ASP A 781 -19.15 -22.24 19.39
CA ASP A 781 -19.33 -20.80 19.63
C ASP A 781 -20.10 -20.13 18.49
N LEU A 782 -21.08 -19.29 18.84
CA LEU A 782 -21.83 -18.48 17.89
C LEU A 782 -20.98 -17.29 17.43
N LEU A 783 -20.77 -17.17 16.13
CA LEU A 783 -20.04 -16.07 15.49
C LEU A 783 -20.97 -14.96 15.00
N HIS A 784 -22.09 -15.35 14.39
CA HIS A 784 -23.02 -14.44 13.75
C HIS A 784 -24.44 -15.00 13.81
N GLU A 785 -25.42 -14.15 14.09
CA GLU A 785 -26.84 -14.48 13.89
C GLU A 785 -27.62 -13.26 13.45
N ARG A 786 -28.27 -13.34 12.28
CA ARG A 786 -29.15 -12.26 11.80
C ARG A 786 -30.25 -12.78 10.88
N THR A 787 -31.43 -12.16 10.99
CA THR A 787 -32.51 -12.33 10.01
C THR A 787 -32.52 -11.16 9.05
N TYR A 788 -32.39 -11.45 7.76
CA TYR A 788 -32.41 -10.48 6.67
C TYR A 788 -33.76 -10.47 5.98
N GLU A 789 -34.25 -9.28 5.61
CA GLU A 789 -35.51 -9.10 4.88
C GLU A 789 -35.27 -8.64 3.45
N ARG A 790 -36.00 -9.19 2.48
CA ARG A 790 -35.80 -8.83 1.06
C ARG A 790 -36.17 -7.37 0.73
N SER A 791 -37.04 -6.75 1.51
CA SER A 791 -37.35 -5.32 1.44
C SER A 791 -36.07 -4.48 1.55
N GLU A 792 -35.18 -4.85 2.47
CA GLU A 792 -33.94 -4.16 2.80
C GLU A 792 -32.75 -4.75 2.03
N THR A 793 -32.52 -6.06 2.16
CA THR A 793 -31.37 -6.76 1.61
C THR A 793 -31.68 -7.46 0.29
N LYS A 794 -30.92 -7.13 -0.76
CA LYS A 794 -31.11 -7.69 -2.11
C LYS A 794 -30.25 -8.92 -2.34
N GLU A 795 -29.08 -8.98 -1.72
CA GLU A 795 -28.13 -10.07 -1.90
C GLU A 795 -27.29 -10.27 -0.62
N ILE A 796 -27.00 -11.53 -0.29
CA ILE A 796 -26.14 -11.93 0.82
C ILE A 796 -24.90 -12.61 0.24
N TRP A 797 -23.72 -12.18 0.66
CA TRP A 797 -22.42 -12.78 0.38
C TRP A 797 -21.89 -13.37 1.68
N LEU A 798 -21.74 -14.68 1.70
CA LEU A 798 -21.31 -15.44 2.86
C LEU A 798 -20.00 -16.13 2.51
N TYR A 799 -18.94 -15.79 3.25
CA TYR A 799 -17.58 -16.30 3.06
C TYR A 799 -17.21 -17.24 4.21
N GLY A 800 -16.79 -18.45 3.87
CA GLY A 800 -16.18 -19.39 4.82
C GLY A 800 -14.79 -18.97 5.26
N LEU A 801 -14.01 -18.44 4.31
CA LEU A 801 -12.61 -17.98 4.42
C LEU A 801 -11.60 -19.11 4.22
N ASP A 802 -11.33 -19.91 5.24
CA ASP A 802 -10.30 -20.94 5.22
C ASP A 802 -10.73 -22.20 5.98
N ASP A 803 -9.88 -23.22 5.99
CA ASP A 803 -10.09 -24.51 6.66
C ASP A 803 -11.30 -25.30 6.07
N LYS A 804 -12.06 -26.04 6.88
CA LYS A 804 -13.18 -26.87 6.40
C LYS A 804 -14.52 -26.34 6.87
N ASP A 805 -15.25 -25.72 5.96
CA ASP A 805 -16.55 -25.17 6.27
C ASP A 805 -17.71 -26.07 5.86
N TYR A 806 -18.82 -25.92 6.58
CA TYR A 806 -20.06 -26.60 6.30
C TYR A 806 -21.21 -25.60 6.09
N PHE A 807 -21.79 -25.61 4.90
CA PHE A 807 -22.89 -24.73 4.52
C PHE A 807 -24.20 -25.51 4.38
N LEU A 808 -25.17 -25.24 5.26
CA LEU A 808 -26.52 -25.78 5.22
C LEU A 808 -27.52 -24.73 4.75
N VAL A 809 -28.16 -24.93 3.59
CA VAL A 809 -29.26 -24.08 3.12
C VAL A 809 -30.57 -24.85 3.14
N LYS A 810 -31.46 -24.52 4.07
CA LYS A 810 -32.75 -25.23 4.29
C LYS A 810 -33.96 -24.30 4.27
N GLY A 811 -35.15 -24.88 4.41
CA GLY A 811 -36.42 -24.14 4.45
C GLY A 811 -37.12 -24.04 3.08
N LYS A 812 -38.44 -23.83 3.10
CA LYS A 812 -39.33 -23.78 1.93
C LYS A 812 -39.92 -22.39 1.68
N GLY A 813 -39.22 -21.34 2.12
CA GLY A 813 -39.63 -19.94 1.97
C GLY A 813 -39.86 -19.48 0.53
N SER A 814 -40.52 -18.33 0.39
CA SER A 814 -40.83 -17.67 -0.88
C SER A 814 -40.26 -16.26 -0.92
N ASN A 815 -40.26 -15.61 -2.09
CA ASN A 815 -39.69 -14.27 -2.29
C ASN A 815 -38.22 -14.16 -1.83
N LEU A 816 -37.38 -15.15 -2.13
CA LEU A 816 -36.04 -15.28 -1.56
C LEU A 816 -35.05 -14.16 -1.94
N ILE A 817 -34.18 -13.82 -0.99
CA ILE A 817 -32.96 -13.00 -1.17
C ILE A 817 -31.94 -13.80 -1.97
N LYS A 818 -31.18 -13.16 -2.87
CA LYS A 818 -30.11 -13.87 -3.59
C LYS A 818 -28.97 -14.21 -2.62
N LEU A 819 -28.50 -15.45 -2.62
CA LEU A 819 -27.44 -15.92 -1.73
C LEU A 819 -26.22 -16.32 -2.56
N ARG A 820 -25.05 -15.83 -2.16
CA ARG A 820 -23.74 -16.26 -2.64
C ARG A 820 -22.99 -16.87 -1.46
N ILE A 821 -22.56 -18.11 -1.63
CA ILE A 821 -21.72 -18.84 -0.68
C ILE A 821 -20.36 -18.97 -1.35
N ILE A 822 -19.33 -18.51 -0.67
CA ILE A 822 -17.94 -18.58 -1.09
C ILE A 822 -17.26 -19.46 -0.06
N GLY A 823 -16.73 -20.61 -0.50
CA GLY A 823 -16.06 -21.57 0.38
C GLY A 823 -14.82 -20.96 1.00
N GLY A 824 -13.73 -20.90 0.24
CA GLY A 824 -12.51 -20.32 0.74
C GLY A 824 -11.31 -20.97 0.10
N LEU A 825 -10.18 -20.98 0.80
CA LEU A 825 -8.95 -21.57 0.29
C LEU A 825 -8.91 -23.10 0.42
N ASN A 826 -9.70 -23.71 1.29
CA ASN A 826 -9.61 -25.13 1.62
C ASN A 826 -10.84 -25.97 1.20
N ASN A 827 -11.26 -26.96 2.00
CA ASN A 827 -12.17 -28.01 1.53
C ASN A 827 -13.53 -27.90 2.21
N ASP A 828 -14.54 -27.59 1.41
CA ASP A 828 -15.85 -27.24 1.96
C ASP A 828 -16.93 -28.26 1.64
N ARG A 829 -17.97 -28.27 2.49
CA ARG A 829 -19.13 -29.15 2.39
C ARG A 829 -20.40 -28.34 2.22
N TYR A 830 -21.15 -28.65 1.18
CA TYR A 830 -22.36 -27.92 0.80
C TYR A 830 -23.60 -28.82 0.87
N ASP A 831 -24.43 -28.65 1.90
CA ASP A 831 -25.77 -29.21 2.00
C ASP A 831 -26.83 -28.17 1.59
N ILE A 832 -26.99 -28.01 0.27
CA ILE A 832 -27.94 -27.05 -0.28
C ILE A 832 -29.29 -27.74 -0.49
N GLN A 833 -30.14 -27.79 0.53
CA GLN A 833 -31.47 -28.42 0.42
C GLN A 833 -32.45 -27.56 -0.41
N ASN A 834 -32.31 -26.23 -0.34
CA ASN A 834 -33.02 -25.26 -1.17
C ASN A 834 -32.03 -24.43 -2.02
N GLY A 835 -31.88 -24.80 -3.30
CA GLY A 835 -30.97 -24.13 -4.23
C GLY A 835 -31.53 -22.88 -4.92
N ASN A 836 -32.74 -22.43 -4.60
CA ASN A 836 -33.36 -21.33 -5.34
C ASN A 836 -32.67 -19.99 -5.00
N LYS A 837 -32.16 -19.32 -6.05
CA LYS A 837 -31.29 -18.14 -5.96
C LYS A 837 -30.02 -18.32 -5.11
N VAL A 838 -29.52 -19.55 -5.00
CA VAL A 838 -28.25 -19.85 -4.34
C VAL A 838 -27.17 -20.02 -5.40
N HIS A 839 -26.04 -19.34 -5.19
CA HIS A 839 -24.84 -19.45 -5.99
C HIS A 839 -23.69 -19.89 -5.09
N VAL A 840 -23.01 -20.98 -5.44
CA VAL A 840 -21.84 -21.49 -4.72
C VAL A 840 -20.59 -21.16 -5.53
N TYR A 841 -19.55 -20.64 -4.89
CA TYR A 841 -18.26 -20.27 -5.46
C TYR A 841 -17.15 -20.96 -4.68
N ASP A 842 -16.24 -21.62 -5.38
CA ASP A 842 -15.14 -22.33 -4.76
C ASP A 842 -14.07 -22.69 -5.80
N PHE A 843 -12.87 -23.06 -5.34
CA PHE A 843 -11.79 -23.55 -6.17
C PHE A 843 -12.09 -24.92 -6.75
N LYS A 844 -11.70 -25.12 -8.01
CA LYS A 844 -11.89 -26.40 -8.72
C LYS A 844 -10.84 -27.43 -8.33
N SER A 845 -9.66 -26.95 -8.01
CA SER A 845 -8.50 -27.74 -7.59
C SER A 845 -8.56 -28.24 -6.14
N LYS A 846 -9.60 -27.86 -5.38
CA LYS A 846 -9.84 -28.29 -3.99
C LYS A 846 -10.91 -29.38 -3.90
N ASN A 847 -10.85 -30.20 -2.85
CA ASN A 847 -11.68 -31.40 -2.68
C ASN A 847 -13.04 -31.06 -2.05
N ASN A 848 -13.81 -30.22 -2.74
CA ASN A 848 -15.10 -29.73 -2.27
C ASN A 848 -16.22 -30.77 -2.43
N THR A 849 -17.09 -30.87 -1.44
CA THR A 849 -18.17 -31.87 -1.37
C THR A 849 -19.54 -31.23 -1.55
N LEU A 850 -20.20 -31.49 -2.69
CA LEU A 850 -21.57 -31.04 -2.97
C LEU A 850 -22.58 -32.16 -2.65
N LEU A 851 -23.27 -32.09 -1.51
CA LEU A 851 -24.12 -33.20 -1.01
C LEU A 851 -25.45 -33.35 -1.78
N THR A 852 -26.05 -32.26 -2.23
CA THR A 852 -27.38 -32.27 -2.88
C THR A 852 -27.35 -31.87 -4.36
N GLY A 853 -26.26 -31.24 -4.81
CA GLY A 853 -26.12 -30.69 -6.17
C GLY A 853 -27.08 -29.55 -6.53
N LYS A 854 -27.89 -29.04 -5.60
CA LYS A 854 -28.85 -27.95 -5.87
C LYS A 854 -28.17 -26.59 -5.80
N GLY A 855 -28.72 -25.62 -6.55
CA GLY A 855 -28.15 -24.27 -6.67
C GLY A 855 -27.37 -24.11 -7.97
N ARG A 856 -26.72 -22.96 -8.16
CA ARG A 856 -25.82 -22.69 -9.28
C ARG A 856 -24.38 -22.74 -8.77
N ASN A 857 -23.63 -23.75 -9.20
CA ASN A 857 -22.26 -23.96 -8.74
C ASN A 857 -21.26 -23.34 -9.73
N HIS A 858 -20.36 -22.50 -9.23
CA HIS A 858 -19.31 -21.79 -9.96
C HIS A 858 -17.96 -22.26 -9.44
N ILE A 859 -17.64 -23.51 -9.72
CA ILE A 859 -16.42 -24.18 -9.25
C ILE A 859 -15.31 -23.93 -10.27
N ARG A 860 -14.44 -22.97 -10.00
CA ARG A 860 -13.33 -22.54 -10.89
C ARG A 860 -12.17 -22.00 -10.09
N ASP A 861 -10.95 -22.21 -10.58
CA ASP A 861 -9.78 -21.60 -9.96
C ASP A 861 -9.69 -20.13 -10.40
N ASP A 862 -10.27 -19.25 -9.59
CA ASP A 862 -10.36 -17.80 -9.78
C ASP A 862 -10.09 -17.16 -8.42
N TYR A 863 -8.84 -16.74 -8.20
CA TYR A 863 -8.38 -16.32 -6.88
C TYR A 863 -9.18 -15.11 -6.38
N ASP A 864 -9.36 -14.10 -7.23
CA ASP A 864 -10.04 -12.86 -6.85
C ASP A 864 -11.53 -13.09 -6.54
N THR A 865 -12.18 -14.04 -7.24
CA THR A 865 -13.59 -14.35 -7.00
C THR A 865 -13.79 -15.14 -5.71
N ASN A 866 -12.95 -16.13 -5.46
CA ASN A 866 -13.11 -17.08 -4.36
C ASN A 866 -12.48 -16.61 -3.05
N ASN A 867 -11.68 -15.53 -3.06
CA ASN A 867 -11.14 -14.95 -1.84
C ASN A 867 -11.94 -13.74 -1.35
N TYR A 868 -11.89 -13.57 -0.03
CA TYR A 868 -12.43 -12.40 0.64
C TYR A 868 -11.49 -11.20 0.52
N ASP A 869 -12.04 -10.09 0.06
CA ASP A 869 -11.42 -8.76 0.12
C ASP A 869 -12.46 -7.77 0.63
N TYR A 870 -12.22 -7.20 1.80
CA TYR A 870 -13.14 -6.24 2.41
C TYR A 870 -13.28 -4.96 1.56
N LYS A 871 -12.31 -4.62 0.69
CA LYS A 871 -12.38 -3.48 -0.26
C LYS A 871 -13.25 -3.78 -1.49
N ARG A 872 -13.81 -4.99 -1.60
CA ARG A 872 -14.61 -5.43 -2.75
C ARG A 872 -16.01 -4.79 -2.82
N PRO A 873 -16.78 -4.52 -1.76
CA PRO A 873 -18.04 -3.81 -1.91
C PRO A 873 -17.83 -2.41 -2.55
N LYS A 874 -18.58 -2.09 -3.62
CA LYS A 874 -18.53 -0.77 -4.28
C LYS A 874 -19.92 -0.32 -4.70
N TYR A 875 -20.18 0.98 -4.67
CA TYR A 875 -21.45 1.53 -5.15
C TYR A 875 -21.61 1.43 -6.67
N ASN A 876 -22.85 1.25 -7.12
CA ASN A 876 -23.21 1.56 -8.51
C ASN A 876 -23.20 3.06 -8.73
N SER A 877 -22.82 3.50 -9.93
CA SER A 877 -22.81 4.91 -10.31
C SER A 877 -23.58 5.14 -11.60
N ASN A 878 -24.25 6.28 -11.68
CA ASN A 878 -24.89 6.78 -12.88
C ASN A 878 -24.42 8.22 -13.08
N VAL A 879 -23.99 8.54 -14.30
CA VAL A 879 -23.40 9.82 -14.66
C VAL A 879 -24.00 10.28 -15.97
N LEU A 880 -24.73 11.39 -15.93
CA LEU A 880 -25.19 12.09 -17.11
C LEU A 880 -24.29 13.31 -17.32
N ILE A 881 -23.48 13.29 -18.36
CA ILE A 881 -22.59 14.39 -18.73
C ILE A 881 -23.05 15.03 -20.04
N PRO A 882 -23.03 16.36 -20.14
CA PRO A 882 -23.13 17.01 -21.44
C PRO A 882 -21.85 16.75 -22.24
N THR A 883 -21.99 16.65 -23.56
CA THR A 883 -20.87 16.46 -24.48
C THR A 883 -20.80 17.62 -25.45
N PHE A 884 -19.65 18.28 -25.48
CA PHE A 884 -19.34 19.38 -26.39
C PHE A 884 -18.07 19.03 -27.17
N GLY A 885 -17.99 19.44 -28.43
CA GLY A 885 -16.79 19.29 -29.23
C GLY A 885 -16.95 19.93 -30.60
N GLY A 886 -15.90 19.91 -31.39
CA GLY A 886 -16.00 20.26 -32.79
C GLY A 886 -14.82 19.74 -33.58
N ASN A 887 -15.08 19.36 -34.82
CA ASN A 887 -14.05 19.03 -35.78
C ASN A 887 -14.49 19.52 -37.18
N PRO A 888 -13.56 19.64 -38.15
CA PRO A 888 -13.89 20.18 -39.47
C PRO A 888 -14.96 19.39 -40.23
N ASP A 889 -15.09 18.08 -39.97
CA ASP A 889 -16.00 17.19 -40.71
C ASP A 889 -17.43 17.23 -40.13
N ASP A 890 -17.56 17.24 -38.80
CA ASP A 890 -18.84 17.19 -38.08
C ASP A 890 -19.38 18.58 -37.67
N GLY A 891 -18.56 19.63 -37.81
CA GLY A 891 -18.86 20.96 -37.29
C GLY A 891 -18.86 20.99 -35.76
N LEU A 892 -19.80 21.72 -35.16
CA LEU A 892 -20.02 21.75 -33.72
C LEU A 892 -20.86 20.56 -33.27
N LYS A 893 -20.44 19.90 -32.20
CA LYS A 893 -21.09 18.76 -31.56
C LYS A 893 -21.67 19.19 -30.22
N PHE A 894 -22.97 18.93 -30.04
CA PHE A 894 -23.69 19.15 -28.78
C PHE A 894 -24.49 17.90 -28.43
N GLY A 895 -24.38 17.40 -27.22
CA GLY A 895 -25.06 16.18 -26.85
C GLY A 895 -25.09 15.88 -25.36
N LEU A 896 -25.58 14.70 -25.04
CA LEU A 896 -25.60 14.13 -23.70
C LEU A 896 -25.08 12.70 -23.77
N ALA A 897 -24.28 12.30 -22.78
CA ALA A 897 -23.87 10.91 -22.57
C ALA A 897 -24.21 10.48 -21.15
N ASN A 898 -24.98 9.40 -21.02
CA ASN A 898 -25.30 8.75 -19.76
C ASN A 898 -24.49 7.46 -19.63
N THR A 899 -23.72 7.33 -18.55
CA THR A 899 -22.95 6.15 -18.20
C THR A 899 -23.46 5.54 -16.90
N LEU A 900 -24.04 4.34 -16.99
CA LEU A 900 -24.43 3.52 -15.86
C LEU A 900 -23.38 2.43 -15.62
N THR A 901 -22.73 2.45 -14.45
CA THR A 901 -21.77 1.43 -14.02
C THR A 901 -22.35 0.61 -12.87
N VAL A 902 -22.41 -0.71 -13.05
CA VAL A 902 -22.92 -1.66 -12.07
C VAL A 902 -21.77 -2.47 -11.49
N ASN A 903 -21.62 -2.42 -10.17
CA ASN A 903 -20.63 -3.13 -9.40
C ASN A 903 -21.31 -4.22 -8.57
N GLY A 904 -21.27 -5.46 -9.06
CA GLY A 904 -21.70 -6.66 -8.36
C GLY A 904 -20.53 -7.49 -7.85
N PHE A 905 -20.83 -8.73 -7.45
CA PHE A 905 -19.85 -9.69 -6.93
C PHE A 905 -18.76 -10.05 -7.96
N GLU A 906 -19.15 -10.64 -9.11
CA GLU A 906 -18.23 -10.91 -10.23
C GLU A 906 -18.03 -9.65 -11.07
N ARG A 907 -16.78 -9.19 -11.24
CA ARG A 907 -16.45 -7.98 -11.98
C ARG A 907 -14.97 -7.92 -12.36
N ASN A 908 -14.68 -7.28 -13.49
CA ASN A 908 -13.31 -6.92 -13.89
C ASN A 908 -13.35 -5.77 -14.92
N PRO A 909 -13.26 -4.48 -14.52
CA PRO A 909 -13.32 -3.95 -13.16
C PRO A 909 -14.75 -3.74 -12.64
N PHE A 910 -15.76 -3.74 -13.51
CA PHE A 910 -17.19 -3.63 -13.20
C PHE A 910 -17.93 -4.90 -13.66
N THR A 911 -19.16 -5.10 -13.19
CA THR A 911 -20.02 -6.21 -13.64
C THR A 911 -20.65 -5.89 -14.98
N SER A 912 -21.15 -4.66 -15.14
CA SER A 912 -21.56 -4.14 -16.44
C SER A 912 -21.39 -2.62 -16.49
N LYS A 913 -21.21 -2.10 -17.71
CA LYS A 913 -21.18 -0.67 -18.00
C LYS A 913 -22.03 -0.41 -19.24
N HIS A 914 -23.01 0.48 -19.13
CA HIS A 914 -23.87 0.88 -20.22
C HIS A 914 -23.64 2.36 -20.52
N VAL A 915 -23.37 2.69 -21.78
CA VAL A 915 -23.17 4.07 -22.24
C VAL A 915 -24.22 4.38 -23.30
N PHE A 916 -25.04 5.39 -23.03
CA PHE A 916 -26.03 5.92 -23.97
C PHE A 916 -25.65 7.34 -24.32
N ALA A 917 -25.35 7.63 -25.58
CA ALA A 917 -24.98 8.96 -26.02
C ALA A 917 -25.87 9.43 -27.18
N ALA A 918 -26.35 10.66 -27.10
CA ALA A 918 -27.08 11.34 -28.16
C ALA A 918 -26.38 12.65 -28.48
N ASN A 919 -26.01 12.86 -29.74
CA ASN A 919 -25.27 14.03 -30.19
C ASN A 919 -25.93 14.63 -31.43
N TYR A 920 -26.06 15.95 -31.44
CA TYR A 920 -26.33 16.78 -32.60
C TYR A 920 -25.00 17.29 -33.16
N PHE A 921 -24.84 17.23 -34.48
CA PHE A 921 -23.68 17.72 -35.21
C PHE A 921 -24.15 18.80 -36.19
N SER A 922 -23.48 19.95 -36.22
CA SER A 922 -23.96 21.11 -36.96
C SER A 922 -23.74 21.02 -38.46
N SER A 923 -22.84 20.16 -38.92
CA SER A 923 -22.45 20.03 -40.34
C SER A 923 -22.96 18.75 -41.01
N THR A 924 -23.78 17.94 -40.33
CA THR A 924 -24.41 16.72 -40.87
C THR A 924 -25.82 16.93 -41.36
#